data_AF-A0A2C6XWS3-F1
#
_entry.id   AF-A0A2C6XWS3-F1
#
_cell.length_a   1.000
_cell.length_b   1.000
_cell.length_c   1.000
_cell.angle_alpha   90.00
_cell.angle_beta   90.00
_cell.angle_gamma   90.00
#
_symmetry.space_group_name_H-M   'P 1'
#
loop_
_entity.id
_entity.type
_entity.pdbx_description
1 polymer ?
#
loop_
_entity_poly.entity_id
_entity_poly.type
_entity_poly.pdbx_seq_one_letter_code
_entity_poly.pdbx_strand_id
1 'polypeptide(L)'
;MVHFGTGRRTLRLARVVAHRFAGIHAYGAVDDPAPDFIFEPERPITLFEGWNGSGKTSLANAVVWCLTGKLLRSQRLPEGGDKEYACEVERGAEEEVTQHTISPVTPLPTGQHWTPDRSERTVPADTWVELTFVGEDGIRLPPIRRTQSRTPNGKLVEEGPSASDLGLDLITFSLGTTMPGMLPYLQVGSQSELGQAVARLTGLSDLVDLARHATRAKARIRGDLTRQRGADLERVEADFLRHRRDLEERISEFPSMAPTAPLPSADGPAEDLTALEAHFEGIKAESLAHAREVLGDTFDAAEPGQRRNLEASIVPAMEQMRRLSQLQSMERLASLRLEAGPREELEDLICRLLREAQTLEELAADPVLKRRTQLYARVTAWMHEHGHADDGKCAVCQHSLAGVLDAETGSLVSEHLDQVARDSEVLSRTVAQWEEAWTGRLARDLPPSLRRELDRDLPASPATLLRTAMTEELFATEGFAGALSSLRPGVEALTSRALELVPPFAVPALPSLPTSISAATPTLSVVLRRVRRALAFSDWMSCNRPALLQALNTVRTGFSEDEAIVGLDAQLSRLDLIVKGVAPINAATELVRRLVSSRAERTSRLKAIEDCRTAAQALDEIIPIGALATAQVEGLQRRLHGRAEHWRNAIYQNATTFSPEPRRTGMTPQGVIDIHVGRDGVHAPAQHVSNASALRASLLGFYLAFREHVMRTSGGLALVVLDDPQDLLDYDNRQRLARALTALAAGGAQILTTTHDRSFARVLVAEARSGNQIEHRSIHPVNASRRTLETSLAIEDLDRKRSDFIANPDSAPHAQDYANQARIFLEARLGDLFDDPAYPAFSAPSDSTTLMPLYDRLRGLVSGRSNELFRSPVLAKFCADAALAEGAAARRVLNQSHHRDRDALSYVEVQQVDADLRRLRSSVERVHEEFRRYRWREPLENERIEAVARLTGISAPPLNVPIVQDIAAFSGHVPSGGSQDSSVEMFTSAWFANKALFYVRYDTMGFAIPSGSVAIVEATPSAPRDHDLVVARRGRAAFARRLLRPRNGEGFSLAAEATDPRQGKPTLAFEDRAAELHRVVGVLFSQLPPPDGREEATLIGGDPTLARIEVAYRVREDSAVPRAMPGQIILGGAVISPERLDAMEGAMVAVTLEDGDSILKRVGAQLSRSLPYLRQFETIGGLGASVVIATERVEGAPDVPVMLNARPVLGVIYQP
;
A
#
# COMPACT_ATOMS: atom_id res chain seq x y z
N MET A 1 -4.04 21.12 17.82
CA MET A 1 -4.10 22.18 16.78
C MET A 1 -2.73 22.81 16.66
N VAL A 2 -1.97 22.45 15.62
CA VAL A 2 -0.75 23.17 15.21
C VAL A 2 -1.03 23.65 13.80
N HIS A 3 -1.29 24.95 13.65
CA HIS A 3 -1.32 25.61 12.36
C HIS A 3 0.11 25.70 11.84
N PHE A 4 0.49 24.84 10.88
CA PHE A 4 1.61 25.16 10.00
C PHE A 4 1.07 26.10 8.91
N GLY A 5 1.22 27.40 9.16
CA GLY A 5 1.00 28.43 8.16
C GLY A 5 2.08 28.35 7.10
N THR A 6 1.85 27.56 6.06
CA THR A 6 2.36 27.85 4.73
C THR A 6 1.26 28.67 4.03
N GLY A 7 1.63 29.79 3.40
CA GLY A 7 0.66 30.63 2.69
C GLY A 7 -0.14 29.80 1.69
N ARG A 8 -1.45 30.06 1.59
CA ARG A 8 -2.35 29.39 0.64
C ARG A 8 -1.80 29.53 -0.78
N ARG A 9 -1.27 28.45 -1.33
CA ARG A 9 -0.66 28.41 -2.67
C ARG A 9 -1.42 27.46 -3.57
N THR A 10 -1.81 27.92 -4.76
CA THR A 10 -2.36 27.07 -5.81
C THR A 10 -1.31 26.86 -6.90
N LEU A 11 -1.11 25.60 -7.32
CA LEU A 11 -0.16 25.26 -8.38
C LEU A 11 -0.86 24.64 -9.59
N ARG A 12 -0.42 24.99 -10.80
CA ARG A 12 -0.88 24.41 -12.06
C ARG A 12 0.24 23.60 -12.71
N LEU A 13 -0.09 22.46 -13.29
CA LEU A 13 0.84 21.64 -14.06
C LEU A 13 1.20 22.37 -15.36
N ALA A 14 2.49 22.58 -15.60
CA ALA A 14 3.02 23.28 -16.77
C ALA A 14 3.71 22.34 -17.76
N ARG A 15 4.35 21.27 -17.27
CA ARG A 15 5.08 20.32 -18.12
C ARG A 15 5.12 18.93 -17.51
N VAL A 16 5.02 17.92 -18.38
CA VAL A 16 5.20 16.49 -18.08
C VAL A 16 6.34 15.98 -18.94
N VAL A 17 7.32 15.29 -18.33
CA VAL A 17 8.36 14.55 -19.03
C VAL A 17 8.37 13.12 -18.50
N ALA A 18 8.33 12.12 -19.38
CA ALA A 18 8.36 10.71 -18.98
C ALA A 18 9.45 9.96 -19.75
N HIS A 19 10.10 9.02 -19.06
CA HIS A 19 11.15 8.18 -19.57
C HIS A 19 10.86 6.72 -19.24
N ARG A 20 10.92 5.84 -20.25
CA ARG A 20 10.65 4.40 -20.14
C ARG A 20 9.46 4.10 -19.22
N PHE A 21 8.33 4.73 -19.50
CA PHE A 21 7.10 4.52 -18.75
C PHE A 21 6.15 3.60 -19.51
N ALA A 22 5.63 2.56 -18.84
CA ALA A 22 4.82 1.53 -19.44
C ALA A 22 3.57 2.08 -20.15
N GLY A 23 3.43 1.76 -21.44
CA GLY A 23 2.34 2.22 -22.30
C GLY A 23 2.51 3.64 -22.86
N ILE A 24 3.57 4.36 -22.48
CA ILE A 24 4.05 5.58 -23.16
C ILE A 24 5.28 5.25 -24.01
N HIS A 25 6.12 4.31 -23.59
CA HIS A 25 7.34 3.92 -24.28
C HIS A 25 7.35 2.42 -24.59
N ALA A 26 8.00 2.06 -25.70
CA ALA A 26 8.57 0.74 -25.88
C ALA A 26 9.81 0.59 -24.97
N TYR A 27 10.13 -0.62 -24.54
CA TYR A 27 11.30 -0.84 -23.69
C TYR A 27 12.61 -0.44 -24.38
N GLY A 28 12.78 -0.80 -25.66
CA GLY A 28 14.03 -0.64 -26.40
C GLY A 28 15.06 -1.71 -26.02
N ALA A 29 16.33 -1.33 -25.94
CA ALA A 29 17.40 -2.12 -25.33
C ALA A 29 17.96 -1.34 -24.12
N VAL A 30 18.63 -2.02 -23.17
CA VAL A 30 19.09 -1.39 -21.91
C VAL A 30 19.87 -0.10 -22.13
N ASP A 31 20.76 -0.06 -23.12
CA ASP A 31 21.60 1.11 -23.44
C ASP A 31 21.01 2.03 -24.54
N ASP A 32 19.85 1.68 -25.10
CA ASP A 32 19.13 2.44 -26.12
C ASP A 32 17.64 2.61 -25.74
N PRO A 33 17.33 3.49 -24.76
CA PRO A 33 15.96 3.82 -24.37
C PRO A 33 15.23 4.61 -25.46
N ALA A 34 13.91 4.44 -25.56
CA ALA A 34 13.06 5.29 -26.39
C ALA A 34 13.18 6.79 -26.00
N PRO A 35 13.00 7.74 -26.95
CA PRO A 35 13.02 9.16 -26.64
C PRO A 35 12.01 9.55 -25.57
N ASP A 36 12.39 10.50 -24.71
CA ASP A 36 11.52 11.01 -23.65
C ASP A 36 10.22 11.59 -24.23
N PHE A 37 9.10 11.29 -23.57
CA PHE A 37 7.82 11.89 -23.89
C PHE A 37 7.72 13.26 -23.19
N ILE A 38 7.34 14.30 -23.93
CA ILE A 38 7.21 15.67 -23.39
C ILE A 38 5.82 16.22 -23.75
N PHE A 39 5.11 16.74 -22.75
CA PHE A 39 3.81 17.40 -22.96
C PHE A 39 3.67 18.65 -22.08
N GLU A 40 3.22 19.77 -22.65
CA GLU A 40 2.95 21.04 -21.95
C GLU A 40 1.46 21.40 -22.11
N PRO A 41 0.62 21.27 -21.06
CA PRO A 41 -0.79 21.64 -21.14
C PRO A 41 -0.97 23.14 -21.38
N GLU A 42 -1.65 23.54 -22.45
CA GLU A 42 -1.84 24.96 -22.79
C GLU A 42 -3.15 25.54 -22.27
N ARG A 43 -4.15 24.68 -22.04
CA ARG A 43 -5.52 25.09 -21.68
C ARG A 43 -5.95 24.53 -20.32
N PRO A 44 -6.97 25.13 -19.67
CA PRO A 44 -7.54 24.60 -18.43
C PRO A 44 -8.04 23.15 -18.56
N ILE A 45 -8.52 22.73 -19.73
CA ILE A 45 -8.94 21.35 -19.99
C ILE A 45 -8.04 20.78 -21.08
N THR A 46 -7.35 19.68 -20.77
CA THR A 46 -6.67 18.84 -21.76
C THR A 46 -7.47 17.54 -21.89
N LEU A 47 -8.00 17.31 -23.09
CA LEU A 47 -8.74 16.10 -23.45
C LEU A 47 -7.88 15.21 -24.33
N PHE A 48 -7.64 13.99 -23.90
CA PHE A 48 -6.95 12.95 -24.66
C PHE A 48 -7.94 11.90 -25.17
N GLU A 49 -8.19 11.90 -26.48
CA GLU A 49 -9.06 10.93 -27.16
C GLU A 49 -8.24 9.81 -27.81
N GLY A 50 -8.66 8.55 -27.64
CA GLY A 50 -8.04 7.40 -28.29
C GLY A 50 -8.76 6.09 -27.97
N TRP A 51 -8.48 5.00 -28.69
CA TRP A 51 -9.14 3.71 -28.43
C TRP A 51 -8.60 2.99 -27.19
N ASN A 52 -9.28 1.94 -26.75
CA ASN A 52 -8.84 1.14 -25.60
C ASN A 52 -7.52 0.43 -25.90
N GLY A 53 -6.53 0.63 -25.02
CA GLY A 53 -5.16 0.14 -25.24
C GLY A 53 -4.24 1.13 -25.97
N SER A 54 -4.70 2.33 -26.32
CA SER A 54 -3.85 3.32 -27.03
C SER A 54 -2.81 4.04 -26.14
N GLY A 55 -2.78 3.77 -24.84
CA GLY A 55 -1.88 4.44 -23.88
C GLY A 55 -2.46 5.66 -23.14
N LYS A 56 -3.76 5.97 -23.29
CA LYS A 56 -4.39 7.13 -22.62
C LYS A 56 -4.26 7.08 -21.09
N THR A 57 -4.68 5.97 -20.50
CA THR A 57 -4.58 5.74 -19.06
C THR A 57 -3.12 5.73 -18.60
N SER A 58 -2.18 5.29 -19.46
CA SER A 58 -0.74 5.37 -19.17
C SER A 58 -0.24 6.81 -19.08
N LEU A 59 -0.70 7.70 -19.96
CA LEU A 59 -0.39 9.14 -19.89
C LEU A 59 -0.93 9.77 -18.61
N ALA A 60 -2.18 9.50 -18.25
CA ALA A 60 -2.74 9.91 -16.96
C ALA A 60 -1.91 9.34 -15.79
N ASN A 61 -1.55 8.06 -15.88
CA ASN A 61 -0.77 7.35 -14.87
C ASN A 61 0.64 7.88 -14.69
N ALA A 62 1.31 8.41 -15.72
CA ALA A 62 2.61 9.04 -15.53
C ALA A 62 2.51 10.20 -14.52
N VAL A 63 1.49 11.04 -14.66
CA VAL A 63 1.24 12.16 -13.73
C VAL A 63 0.82 11.67 -12.35
N VAL A 64 -0.12 10.72 -12.28
CA VAL A 64 -0.59 10.15 -11.00
C VAL A 64 0.53 9.44 -10.25
N TRP A 65 1.34 8.63 -10.95
CA TRP A 65 2.46 7.90 -10.36
C TRP A 65 3.54 8.85 -9.87
N CYS A 66 3.93 9.86 -10.65
CA CYS A 66 4.93 10.83 -10.19
C CYS A 66 4.54 11.46 -8.85
N LEU A 67 3.28 11.89 -8.72
CA LEU A 67 2.78 12.54 -7.50
C LEU A 67 2.53 11.55 -6.35
N THR A 68 1.98 10.37 -6.61
CA THR A 68 1.43 9.51 -5.54
C THR A 68 2.10 8.15 -5.38
N GLY A 69 2.92 7.72 -6.34
CA GLY A 69 3.42 6.35 -6.46
C GLY A 69 2.34 5.33 -6.83
N LYS A 70 1.09 5.75 -7.09
CA LYS A 70 -0.02 4.87 -7.47
C LYS A 70 -0.34 4.95 -8.96
N LEU A 71 -1.01 3.92 -9.47
CA LEU A 71 -1.48 3.77 -10.84
C LEU A 71 -2.99 3.54 -10.84
N LEU A 72 -3.71 4.30 -11.67
CA LEU A 72 -5.11 4.07 -12.04
C LEU A 72 -5.26 2.76 -12.81
N ARG A 73 -6.31 2.02 -12.48
CA ARG A 73 -6.70 0.76 -13.10
C ARG A 73 -8.19 0.78 -13.39
N SER A 74 -8.60 0.09 -14.46
CA SER A 74 -9.98 0.04 -14.94
C SER A 74 -10.88 -0.96 -14.19
N GLN A 75 -10.31 -1.93 -13.47
CA GLN A 75 -11.08 -2.95 -12.74
C GLN A 75 -10.77 -3.03 -11.23
N ARG A 76 -9.90 -2.17 -10.70
CA ARG A 76 -9.52 -2.17 -9.28
C ARG A 76 -9.10 -0.80 -8.78
N LEU A 77 -9.07 -0.64 -7.46
CA LEU A 77 -8.54 0.55 -6.80
C LEU A 77 -7.11 0.86 -7.27
N PRO A 78 -6.69 2.15 -7.23
CA PRO A 78 -5.33 2.53 -7.59
C PRO A 78 -4.29 1.73 -6.79
N GLU A 79 -3.31 1.16 -7.50
CA GLU A 79 -2.30 0.28 -6.92
C GLU A 79 -0.91 0.91 -6.93
N GLY A 80 -0.01 0.47 -6.04
CA GLY A 80 1.38 0.92 -6.03
C GLY A 80 2.14 0.54 -7.31
N GLY A 81 2.95 1.47 -7.82
CA GLY A 81 3.84 1.26 -8.96
C GLY A 81 5.06 0.39 -8.65
N ASP A 82 5.31 0.12 -7.37
CA ASP A 82 6.37 -0.70 -6.81
C ASP A 82 6.03 -2.20 -6.75
N LYS A 83 4.80 -2.59 -7.07
CA LYS A 83 4.36 -3.98 -7.05
C LYS A 83 4.99 -4.78 -8.18
N GLU A 84 5.88 -5.70 -7.85
CA GLU A 84 6.50 -6.58 -8.83
C GLU A 84 5.63 -7.77 -9.24
N TYR A 85 5.76 -8.20 -10.49
CA TYR A 85 5.14 -9.42 -11.03
C TYR A 85 6.09 -10.16 -11.97
N ALA A 86 5.84 -11.44 -12.20
CA ALA A 86 6.61 -12.24 -13.14
C ALA A 86 6.14 -11.99 -14.58
N CYS A 87 7.07 -11.64 -15.47
CA CYS A 87 6.88 -11.72 -16.91
C CYS A 87 7.55 -12.99 -17.46
N GLU A 88 6.88 -13.63 -18.39
CA GLU A 88 7.32 -14.86 -19.03
C GLU A 88 7.93 -14.56 -20.40
N VAL A 89 9.07 -15.17 -20.69
CA VAL A 89 9.78 -15.06 -21.97
C VAL A 89 9.89 -16.45 -22.59
N GLU A 90 9.16 -16.65 -23.68
CA GLU A 90 9.28 -17.82 -24.55
C GLU A 90 10.61 -17.75 -25.33
N ARG A 91 11.42 -18.80 -25.26
CA ARG A 91 12.75 -18.84 -25.89
C ARG A 91 12.81 -19.67 -27.18
N GLY A 92 11.73 -20.35 -27.51
CA GLY A 92 11.61 -21.19 -28.71
C GLY A 92 10.57 -22.29 -28.51
N ALA A 93 10.15 -22.97 -29.58
CA ALA A 93 9.09 -23.97 -29.54
C ALA A 93 9.41 -25.23 -28.69
N GLU A 94 10.70 -25.51 -28.47
CA GLU A 94 11.19 -26.66 -27.69
C GLU A 94 11.90 -26.23 -26.38
N GLU A 95 11.95 -24.93 -26.07
CA GLU A 95 12.67 -24.41 -24.91
C GLU A 95 11.73 -24.03 -23.77
N GLU A 96 12.16 -24.25 -22.52
CA GLU A 96 11.39 -23.84 -21.35
C GLU A 96 11.21 -22.31 -21.25
N VAL A 97 10.00 -21.91 -20.87
CA VAL A 97 9.63 -20.51 -20.59
C VAL A 97 10.43 -20.01 -19.40
N THR A 98 11.14 -18.89 -19.56
CA THR A 98 11.88 -18.25 -18.46
C THR A 98 11.06 -17.15 -17.80
N GLN A 99 11.09 -17.07 -16.47
CA GLN A 99 10.37 -16.05 -15.69
C GLN A 99 11.32 -14.97 -15.15
N HIS A 100 10.93 -13.71 -15.34
CA HIS A 100 11.70 -12.52 -14.94
C HIS A 100 10.80 -11.55 -14.19
N THR A 101 11.31 -10.88 -13.16
CA THR A 101 10.51 -9.96 -12.35
C THR A 101 10.52 -8.55 -12.95
N ILE A 102 9.35 -7.94 -13.10
CA ILE A 102 9.16 -6.59 -13.67
C ILE A 102 8.12 -5.80 -12.86
N SER A 103 8.19 -4.46 -12.93
CA SER A 103 7.21 -3.56 -12.30
C SER A 103 6.17 -3.05 -13.31
N PRO A 104 4.98 -2.61 -12.86
CA PRO A 104 3.91 -2.13 -13.74
C PRO A 104 4.19 -0.79 -14.41
N VAL A 105 5.24 -0.08 -14.00
CA VAL A 105 5.68 1.17 -14.65
C VAL A 105 6.80 0.95 -15.65
N THR A 106 7.45 -0.22 -15.64
CA THR A 106 8.47 -0.59 -16.62
C THR A 106 7.80 -1.16 -17.89
N PRO A 107 8.08 -0.63 -19.09
CA PRO A 107 7.58 -1.19 -20.33
C PRO A 107 7.95 -2.66 -20.49
N LEU A 108 7.05 -3.45 -21.05
CA LEU A 108 7.33 -4.86 -21.30
C LEU A 108 8.42 -4.99 -22.38
N PRO A 109 9.51 -5.74 -22.15
CA PRO A 109 10.48 -6.08 -23.19
C PRO A 109 9.84 -6.89 -24.31
N THR A 110 10.43 -6.84 -25.51
CA THR A 110 9.90 -7.57 -26.68
C THR A 110 10.98 -8.48 -27.26
N GLY A 111 10.59 -9.72 -27.60
CA GLY A 111 11.49 -10.73 -28.17
C GLY A 111 12.24 -10.29 -29.43
N GLN A 112 11.70 -9.32 -30.17
CA GLN A 112 12.30 -8.78 -31.40
C GLN A 112 13.43 -7.78 -31.13
N HIS A 113 13.45 -7.12 -29.96
CA HIS A 113 14.40 -6.05 -29.67
C HIS A 113 15.36 -6.45 -28.56
N TRP A 114 14.83 -6.83 -27.40
CA TRP A 114 15.63 -7.19 -26.26
C TRP A 114 14.81 -8.01 -25.26
N THR A 115 15.44 -9.05 -24.72
CA THR A 115 14.91 -9.81 -23.58
C THR A 115 16.05 -10.00 -22.57
N PRO A 116 15.74 -10.14 -21.26
CA PRO A 116 16.76 -10.45 -20.27
C PRO A 116 17.48 -11.77 -20.60
N ASP A 117 18.71 -11.95 -20.12
CA ASP A 117 19.39 -13.24 -20.24
C ASP A 117 18.73 -14.30 -19.35
N ARG A 118 18.94 -15.59 -19.64
CA ARG A 118 18.33 -16.70 -18.87
C ARG A 118 18.71 -16.70 -17.38
N SER A 119 19.92 -16.24 -17.05
CA SER A 119 20.42 -16.16 -15.67
C SER A 119 19.88 -14.96 -14.90
N GLU A 120 19.39 -13.94 -15.60
CA GLU A 120 18.82 -12.76 -14.98
C GLU A 120 17.49 -13.12 -14.34
N ARG A 121 17.22 -12.56 -13.16
CA ARG A 121 15.95 -12.77 -12.44
C ARG A 121 14.98 -11.62 -12.61
N THR A 122 15.47 -10.49 -13.11
CA THR A 122 14.77 -9.20 -13.08
C THR A 122 15.01 -8.42 -14.35
N VAL A 123 13.98 -7.73 -14.83
CA VAL A 123 14.11 -6.76 -15.92
C VAL A 123 14.74 -5.47 -15.37
N PRO A 124 15.81 -4.92 -15.98
CA PRO A 124 16.38 -3.63 -15.57
C PRO A 124 15.33 -2.52 -15.57
N ALA A 125 15.37 -1.69 -14.54
CA ALA A 125 14.46 -0.56 -14.38
C ALA A 125 15.26 0.74 -14.23
N ASP A 126 14.88 1.73 -15.03
CA ASP A 126 15.37 3.11 -15.04
C ASP A 126 14.23 4.09 -15.39
N THR A 127 12.98 3.71 -15.09
CA THR A 127 11.78 4.50 -15.35
C THR A 127 11.76 5.76 -14.49
N TRP A 128 11.48 6.92 -15.09
CA TRP A 128 11.21 8.14 -14.32
C TRP A 128 10.17 9.04 -14.98
N VAL A 129 9.49 9.83 -14.16
CA VAL A 129 8.56 10.89 -14.61
C VAL A 129 8.88 12.16 -13.85
N GLU A 130 8.89 13.27 -14.57
CA GLU A 130 9.17 14.60 -14.06
C GLU A 130 8.02 15.55 -14.37
N LEU A 131 7.60 16.33 -13.38
CA LEU A 131 6.53 17.31 -13.48
C LEU A 131 7.03 18.70 -13.10
N THR A 132 6.71 19.69 -13.92
CA THR A 132 6.96 21.10 -13.61
C THR A 132 5.64 21.80 -13.30
N PHE A 133 5.60 22.57 -12.22
CA PHE A 133 4.43 23.36 -11.81
C PHE A 133 4.69 24.85 -11.95
N VAL A 134 3.62 25.62 -12.11
CA VAL A 134 3.62 27.10 -12.11
C VAL A 134 2.73 27.61 -10.97
N GLY A 135 3.21 28.62 -10.25
CA GLY A 135 2.44 29.30 -9.20
C GLY A 135 1.39 30.26 -9.74
N GLU A 136 0.57 30.81 -8.84
CA GLU A 136 -0.42 31.87 -9.18
C GLU A 136 0.23 33.16 -9.70
N ASP A 137 1.49 33.38 -9.34
CA ASP A 137 2.37 34.47 -9.81
C ASP A 137 2.91 34.25 -11.24
N GLY A 138 2.65 33.10 -11.84
CA GLY A 138 3.18 32.73 -13.16
C GLY A 138 4.61 32.22 -13.13
N ILE A 139 5.24 32.09 -11.95
CA ILE A 139 6.62 31.61 -11.82
C ILE A 139 6.65 30.08 -11.92
N ARG A 140 7.46 29.56 -12.85
CA ARG A 140 7.74 28.12 -12.97
C ARG A 140 8.62 27.68 -11.80
N LEU A 141 8.17 26.66 -11.08
CA LEU A 141 8.90 26.02 -10.00
C LEU A 141 9.93 25.02 -10.53
N PRO A 142 10.95 24.66 -9.73
CA PRO A 142 11.83 23.53 -10.05
C PRO A 142 11.02 22.26 -10.31
N PRO A 143 11.45 21.41 -11.26
CA PRO A 143 10.76 20.16 -11.54
C PRO A 143 10.83 19.21 -10.33
N ILE A 144 9.75 18.48 -10.11
CA ILE A 144 9.72 17.35 -9.18
C ILE A 144 9.73 16.04 -9.97
N ARG A 145 10.43 15.03 -9.46
CA ARG A 145 10.64 13.77 -10.19
C ARG A 145 10.35 12.58 -9.29
N ARG A 146 9.76 11.53 -9.87
CA ARG A 146 9.76 10.18 -9.32
C ARG A 146 10.59 9.26 -10.22
N THR A 147 11.46 8.47 -9.61
CA THR A 147 12.36 7.55 -10.30
C THR A 147 12.20 6.15 -9.70
N GLN A 148 12.15 5.14 -10.56
CA GLN A 148 12.21 3.74 -10.17
C GLN A 148 13.45 3.10 -10.78
N SER A 149 14.27 2.50 -9.93
CA SER A 149 15.53 1.85 -10.31
C SER A 149 15.72 0.53 -9.58
N ARG A 150 16.74 -0.25 -9.95
CA ARG A 150 17.14 -1.46 -9.21
C ARG A 150 18.51 -1.27 -8.56
N THR A 151 18.64 -1.76 -7.33
CA THR A 151 19.95 -1.92 -6.67
C THR A 151 20.80 -3.00 -7.36
N PRO A 152 22.13 -3.07 -7.10
CA PRO A 152 22.99 -4.15 -7.60
C PRO A 152 22.51 -5.56 -7.23
N ASN A 153 21.74 -5.71 -6.14
CA ASN A 153 21.16 -6.99 -5.71
C ASN A 153 19.80 -7.30 -6.39
N GLY A 154 19.39 -6.51 -7.38
CA GLY A 154 18.14 -6.70 -8.13
C GLY A 154 16.88 -6.18 -7.42
N LYS A 155 16.97 -5.65 -6.19
CA LYS A 155 15.81 -5.08 -5.47
C LYS A 155 15.35 -3.77 -6.10
N LEU A 156 14.04 -3.63 -6.31
CA LEU A 156 13.39 -2.40 -6.79
C LEU A 156 13.44 -1.28 -5.73
N VAL A 157 13.78 -0.07 -6.15
CA VAL A 157 13.81 1.15 -5.35
C VAL A 157 13.00 2.21 -6.08
N GLU A 158 12.09 2.86 -5.35
CA GLU A 158 11.30 3.98 -5.86
C GLU A 158 11.56 5.22 -5.00
N GLU A 159 12.06 6.28 -5.65
CA GLU A 159 12.33 7.57 -5.04
C GLU A 159 11.30 8.57 -5.57
N GLY A 160 10.44 9.09 -4.69
CA GLY A 160 9.37 10.01 -5.05
C GLY A 160 9.56 11.43 -4.50
N PRO A 161 8.87 12.42 -5.08
CA PRO A 161 8.95 13.80 -4.62
C PRO A 161 8.21 14.02 -3.31
N SER A 162 8.65 15.00 -2.50
CA SER A 162 7.91 15.41 -1.31
C SER A 162 6.96 16.56 -1.60
N ALA A 163 5.72 16.50 -1.09
CA ALA A 163 4.78 17.61 -1.21
C ALA A 163 5.30 18.89 -0.54
N SER A 164 6.16 18.76 0.48
CA SER A 164 6.84 19.89 1.12
C SER A 164 7.73 20.67 0.17
N ASP A 165 8.30 20.03 -0.86
CA ASP A 165 9.19 20.67 -1.84
C ASP A 165 8.43 21.69 -2.69
N LEU A 166 7.12 21.49 -2.82
CA LEU A 166 6.18 22.43 -3.46
C LEU A 166 5.49 23.37 -2.47
N GLY A 167 5.75 23.22 -1.16
CA GLY A 167 5.06 23.94 -0.09
C GLY A 167 3.60 23.49 0.10
N LEU A 168 3.28 22.23 -0.22
CA LEU A 168 1.92 21.68 -0.17
C LEU A 168 1.80 20.54 0.87
N ASP A 169 0.57 20.25 1.30
CA ASP A 169 0.25 19.07 2.11
C ASP A 169 0.19 17.80 1.24
N LEU A 170 0.63 16.65 1.76
CA LEU A 170 0.65 15.36 1.06
C LEU A 170 -0.72 14.97 0.46
N ILE A 171 -1.84 15.30 1.13
CA ILE A 171 -3.17 14.99 0.63
C ILE A 171 -3.49 15.69 -0.70
N THR A 172 -2.86 16.84 -0.97
CA THR A 172 -3.09 17.63 -2.20
C THR A 172 -2.66 16.85 -3.44
N PHE A 173 -1.66 15.98 -3.33
CA PHE A 173 -1.26 15.08 -4.41
C PHE A 173 -2.38 14.10 -4.75
N SER A 174 -3.04 13.53 -3.74
CA SER A 174 -4.09 12.52 -3.94
C SER A 174 -5.44 13.11 -4.34
N LEU A 175 -5.75 14.33 -3.87
CA LEU A 175 -7.03 14.99 -4.08
C LEU A 175 -7.38 15.12 -5.56
N GLY A 176 -6.44 15.56 -6.38
CA GLY A 176 -6.65 15.73 -7.83
C GLY A 176 -6.34 14.48 -8.66
N THR A 177 -5.82 13.39 -8.09
CA THR A 177 -5.25 12.28 -8.88
C THR A 177 -5.89 10.93 -8.56
N THR A 178 -5.60 10.36 -7.39
CA THR A 178 -6.05 9.02 -7.00
C THR A 178 -7.50 9.02 -6.53
N MET A 179 -7.96 10.06 -5.83
CA MET A 179 -9.33 10.13 -5.33
C MET A 179 -10.40 10.05 -6.44
N PRO A 180 -10.28 10.76 -7.58
CA PRO A 180 -11.17 10.56 -8.72
C PRO A 180 -11.20 9.12 -9.23
N GLY A 181 -10.02 8.50 -9.39
CA GLY A 181 -9.88 7.13 -9.88
C GLY A 181 -10.42 6.05 -8.94
N MET A 182 -10.72 6.40 -7.69
CA MET A 182 -11.36 5.48 -6.73
C MET A 182 -12.88 5.50 -6.80
N LEU A 183 -13.46 6.58 -7.34
CA LEU A 183 -14.91 6.76 -7.41
C LEU A 183 -15.67 5.61 -8.07
N PRO A 184 -15.16 4.91 -9.11
CA PRO A 184 -15.81 3.72 -9.67
C PRO A 184 -15.89 2.53 -8.71
N TYR A 185 -15.11 2.50 -7.63
CA TYR A 185 -14.98 1.33 -6.73
C TYR A 185 -15.56 1.56 -5.34
N LEU A 186 -15.86 2.80 -4.97
CA LEU A 186 -16.41 3.10 -3.65
C LEU A 186 -17.80 2.50 -3.47
N GLN A 187 -18.01 1.80 -2.36
CA GLN A 187 -19.33 1.33 -1.92
C GLN A 187 -19.88 2.27 -0.86
N VAL A 188 -21.04 2.87 -1.12
CA VAL A 188 -21.75 3.73 -0.15
C VAL A 188 -22.17 2.91 1.06
N GLY A 189 -21.95 3.43 2.26
CA GLY A 189 -22.20 2.73 3.53
C GLY A 189 -21.04 1.85 4.02
N SER A 190 -19.91 1.80 3.30
CA SER A 190 -18.69 1.12 3.72
C SER A 190 -17.55 2.10 4.02
N GLN A 191 -16.52 1.64 4.75
CA GLN A 191 -15.30 2.43 4.90
C GLN A 191 -14.63 2.57 3.53
N SER A 192 -14.32 3.81 3.15
CA SER A 192 -13.63 4.11 1.90
C SER A 192 -12.33 4.82 2.18
N GLU A 193 -11.31 4.60 1.37
CA GLU A 193 -10.08 5.41 1.42
C GLU A 193 -10.39 6.91 1.21
N LEU A 194 -11.41 7.28 0.42
CA LEU A 194 -11.88 8.68 0.29
C LEU A 194 -12.38 9.21 1.64
N GLY A 195 -13.26 8.47 2.33
CA GLY A 195 -13.74 8.88 3.64
C GLY A 195 -12.67 8.85 4.72
N GLN A 196 -11.72 7.89 4.67
CA GLN A 196 -10.55 7.89 5.55
C GLN A 196 -9.65 9.09 5.28
N ALA A 197 -9.46 9.49 4.02
CA ALA A 197 -8.67 10.65 3.66
C ALA A 197 -9.29 11.95 4.19
N VAL A 198 -10.62 12.11 4.09
CA VAL A 198 -11.36 13.23 4.69
C VAL A 198 -11.24 13.19 6.23
N ALA A 199 -11.36 12.01 6.85
CA ALA A 199 -11.21 11.84 8.30
C ALA A 199 -9.79 12.20 8.80
N ARG A 200 -8.74 11.80 8.06
CA ARG A 200 -7.35 12.14 8.35
C ARG A 200 -7.04 13.62 8.15
N LEU A 201 -7.52 14.23 7.05
CA LEU A 201 -7.32 15.66 6.77
C LEU A 201 -7.91 16.56 7.85
N THR A 202 -9.01 16.11 8.46
CA THR A 202 -9.65 16.85 9.55
C THR A 202 -9.00 16.56 10.91
N GLY A 203 -8.20 15.48 11.03
CA GLY A 203 -7.57 15.04 12.29
C GLY A 203 -8.59 14.57 13.34
N LEU A 204 -9.84 14.32 12.95
CA LEU A 204 -10.96 14.13 13.87
C LEU A 204 -11.11 12.67 14.32
N SER A 205 -10.66 11.70 13.52
CA SER A 205 -10.68 10.27 13.87
C SER A 205 -9.86 9.99 15.13
N ASP A 206 -8.64 10.53 15.16
CA ASP A 206 -7.66 10.24 16.20
C ASP A 206 -8.10 10.85 17.53
N LEU A 207 -8.79 11.99 17.47
CA LEU A 207 -9.38 12.65 18.64
C LEU A 207 -10.59 11.87 19.20
N VAL A 208 -11.43 11.30 18.34
CA VAL A 208 -12.55 10.43 18.76
C VAL A 208 -12.03 9.14 19.39
N ASP A 209 -10.98 8.54 18.82
CA ASP A 209 -10.38 7.32 19.36
C ASP A 209 -9.62 7.57 20.65
N LEU A 210 -8.95 8.72 20.79
CA LEU A 210 -8.34 9.17 22.04
C LEU A 210 -9.40 9.30 23.14
N ALA A 211 -10.51 10.00 22.87
CA ALA A 211 -11.60 10.16 23.83
C ALA A 211 -12.23 8.81 24.25
N ARG A 212 -12.36 7.88 23.31
CA ARG A 212 -12.86 6.52 23.58
C ARG A 212 -11.91 5.74 24.48
N HIS A 213 -10.61 5.80 24.21
CA HIS A 213 -9.59 5.18 25.05
C HIS A 213 -9.58 5.81 26.46
N ALA A 214 -9.63 7.14 26.56
CA ALA A 214 -9.73 7.85 27.83
C ALA A 214 -10.96 7.42 28.64
N THR A 215 -12.12 7.26 27.98
CA THR A 215 -13.36 6.77 28.61
C THR A 215 -13.19 5.35 29.18
N ARG A 216 -12.61 4.43 28.40
CA ARG A 216 -12.38 3.04 28.84
C ARG A 216 -11.35 2.97 29.97
N ALA A 217 -10.26 3.74 29.87
CA ALA A 217 -9.25 3.83 30.90
C ALA A 217 -9.84 4.35 32.22
N LYS A 218 -10.64 5.42 32.16
CA LYS A 218 -11.35 5.97 33.33
C LYS A 218 -12.25 4.94 34.00
N ALA A 219 -13.05 4.21 33.20
CA ALA A 219 -13.94 3.18 33.73
C ALA A 219 -13.16 2.06 34.45
N ARG A 220 -12.05 1.60 33.86
CA ARG A 220 -11.18 0.59 34.47
C ARG A 220 -10.50 1.08 35.74
N ILE A 221 -10.01 2.32 35.75
CA ILE A 221 -9.36 2.94 36.91
C ILE A 221 -10.36 3.07 38.06
N ARG A 222 -11.54 3.69 37.83
CA ARG A 222 -12.58 3.85 38.87
C ARG A 222 -13.18 2.53 39.36
N GLY A 223 -13.26 1.53 38.48
CA GLY A 223 -13.82 0.22 38.79
C GLY A 223 -12.78 -0.72 39.39
N ASP A 224 -12.26 -1.61 38.55
CA ASP A 224 -11.44 -2.76 38.98
C ASP A 224 -10.17 -2.35 39.70
N LEU A 225 -9.47 -1.30 39.22
CA LEU A 225 -8.18 -0.91 39.78
C LEU A 225 -8.34 -0.32 41.18
N THR A 226 -9.25 0.65 41.37
CA THR A 226 -9.53 1.20 42.71
C THR A 226 -10.04 0.13 43.68
N ARG A 227 -10.91 -0.79 43.22
CA ARG A 227 -11.39 -1.90 44.05
C ARG A 227 -10.26 -2.82 44.50
N GLN A 228 -9.37 -3.19 43.58
CA GLN A 228 -8.21 -4.03 43.89
C GLN A 228 -7.29 -3.33 44.90
N ARG A 229 -7.03 -2.03 44.74
CA ARG A 229 -6.21 -1.25 45.68
C ARG A 229 -6.87 -1.10 47.06
N GLY A 230 -8.20 -1.00 47.11
CA GLY A 230 -8.96 -1.06 48.37
C GLY A 230 -8.79 -2.38 49.11
N ALA A 231 -8.91 -3.51 48.41
CA ALA A 231 -8.67 -4.83 49.00
C ALA A 231 -7.20 -5.02 49.46
N ASP A 232 -6.24 -4.48 48.70
CA ASP A 232 -4.83 -4.47 49.12
C ASP A 232 -4.63 -3.68 50.43
N LEU A 233 -5.31 -2.54 50.59
CA LEU A 233 -5.25 -1.71 51.79
C LEU A 233 -5.82 -2.45 53.01
N GLU A 234 -7.00 -3.06 52.88
CA GLU A 234 -7.64 -3.83 53.96
C GLU A 234 -6.72 -4.95 54.48
N ARG A 235 -6.01 -5.64 53.56
CA ARG A 235 -5.05 -6.69 53.92
C ARG A 235 -3.87 -6.13 54.74
N VAL A 236 -3.30 -5.00 54.31
CA VAL A 236 -2.18 -4.36 55.02
C VAL A 236 -2.59 -3.87 56.40
N GLU A 237 -3.82 -3.35 56.54
CA GLU A 237 -4.38 -2.95 57.84
C GLU A 237 -4.57 -4.16 58.77
N ALA A 238 -5.03 -5.30 58.23
CA ALA A 238 -5.14 -6.54 58.99
C ALA A 238 -3.75 -7.08 59.44
N ASP A 239 -2.74 -7.00 58.57
CA ASP A 239 -1.36 -7.40 58.89
C ASP A 239 -0.77 -6.52 60.01
N PHE A 240 -0.99 -5.20 59.97
CA PHE A 240 -0.56 -4.29 61.04
C PHE A 240 -1.17 -4.68 62.39
N LEU A 241 -2.48 -4.96 62.42
CA LEU A 241 -3.17 -5.39 63.65
C LEU A 241 -2.69 -6.75 64.16
N ARG A 242 -2.26 -7.66 63.27
CA ARG A 242 -1.63 -8.93 63.66
C ARG A 242 -0.28 -8.68 64.31
N HIS A 243 0.62 -7.95 63.65
CA HIS A 243 1.95 -7.65 64.19
C HIS A 243 1.89 -6.93 65.55
N ARG A 244 0.88 -6.08 65.75
CA ARG A 244 0.65 -5.39 67.02
C ARG A 244 0.26 -6.37 68.13
N ARG A 245 -0.63 -7.33 67.84
CA ARG A 245 -1.04 -8.38 68.79
C ARG A 245 0.13 -9.32 69.14
N ASP A 246 0.92 -9.71 68.15
CA ASP A 246 2.11 -10.55 68.37
C ASP A 246 3.11 -9.84 69.31
N LEU A 247 3.25 -8.51 69.18
CA LEU A 247 4.08 -7.72 70.08
C LEU A 247 3.50 -7.61 71.49
N GLU A 248 2.17 -7.44 71.64
CA GLU A 248 1.48 -7.48 72.93
C GLU A 248 1.71 -8.80 73.67
N GLU A 249 1.52 -9.92 72.97
CA GLU A 249 1.76 -11.27 73.49
C GLU A 249 3.20 -11.43 73.95
N ARG A 250 4.16 -11.00 73.12
CA ARG A 250 5.58 -11.08 73.47
C ARG A 250 5.96 -10.24 74.69
N ILE A 251 5.40 -9.04 74.83
CA ILE A 251 5.59 -8.19 76.02
C ILE A 251 4.99 -8.86 77.28
N SER A 252 3.84 -9.54 77.14
CA SER A 252 3.21 -10.25 78.26
C SER A 252 4.04 -11.43 78.78
N GLU A 253 4.76 -12.12 77.90
CA GLU A 253 5.69 -13.21 78.27
C GLU A 253 6.91 -12.69 79.06
N PHE A 254 7.36 -11.46 78.80
CA PHE A 254 8.52 -10.85 79.44
C PHE A 254 8.20 -9.43 79.96
N PRO A 255 7.50 -9.29 81.10
CA PRO A 255 7.01 -8.00 81.57
C PRO A 255 8.09 -6.93 81.81
N SER A 256 9.34 -7.33 82.04
CA SER A 256 10.48 -6.43 82.26
C SER A 256 10.85 -5.58 81.04
N MET A 257 10.39 -5.93 79.83
CA MET A 257 10.65 -5.14 78.62
C MET A 257 9.50 -4.23 78.20
N ALA A 258 8.42 -4.15 78.99
CA ALA A 258 7.24 -3.38 78.65
C ALA A 258 7.54 -1.88 78.50
N PRO A 259 7.08 -1.23 77.40
CA PRO A 259 7.18 0.22 77.26
C PRO A 259 6.24 0.95 78.21
N THR A 260 6.59 2.18 78.59
CA THR A 260 5.76 3.04 79.46
C THR A 260 4.56 3.64 78.72
N ALA A 261 4.67 3.81 77.40
CA ALA A 261 3.60 4.28 76.54
C ALA A 261 2.78 3.12 75.95
N PRO A 262 1.49 3.33 75.62
CA PRO A 262 0.68 2.31 74.94
C PRO A 262 1.24 2.01 73.55
N LEU A 263 0.96 0.80 73.03
CA LEU A 263 1.45 0.42 71.72
C LEU A 263 0.80 1.24 70.59
N PRO A 264 1.55 1.59 69.53
CA PRO A 264 1.08 2.49 68.47
C PRO A 264 -0.09 1.90 67.67
N SER A 265 -0.99 2.78 67.21
CA SER A 265 -2.05 2.43 66.25
C SER A 265 -1.61 2.71 64.80
N ALA A 266 -2.33 2.13 63.83
CA ALA A 266 -2.04 2.33 62.40
C ALA A 266 -2.24 3.79 61.95
N ASP A 267 -3.03 4.56 62.69
CA ASP A 267 -3.37 5.97 62.44
C ASP A 267 -2.64 6.96 63.38
N GLY A 268 -1.92 6.48 64.40
CA GLY A 268 -1.15 7.34 65.32
C GLY A 268 0.03 8.03 64.65
N PRO A 269 0.80 8.90 65.32
CA PRO A 269 2.02 9.49 64.75
C PRO A 269 3.13 8.45 64.50
N ALA A 270 3.98 8.68 63.48
CA ALA A 270 5.09 7.78 63.14
C ALA A 270 6.20 7.78 64.23
N GLU A 271 6.26 8.86 65.00
CA GLU A 271 7.16 9.05 66.14
C GLU A 271 6.94 7.98 67.22
N ASP A 272 5.71 7.47 67.39
CA ASP A 272 5.39 6.43 68.39
C ASP A 272 6.13 5.11 68.10
N LEU A 273 6.25 4.71 66.83
CA LEU A 273 7.01 3.51 66.44
C LEU A 273 8.52 3.74 66.58
N THR A 274 8.98 4.97 66.36
CA THR A 274 10.39 5.34 66.51
C THR A 274 10.79 5.33 67.99
N ALA A 275 9.92 5.85 68.87
CA ALA A 275 10.11 5.80 70.31
C ALA A 275 10.10 4.36 70.84
N LEU A 276 9.24 3.49 70.28
CA LEU A 276 9.18 2.07 70.63
C LEU A 276 10.44 1.31 70.21
N GLU A 277 11.01 1.61 69.04
CA GLU A 277 12.30 1.04 68.60
C GLU A 277 13.44 1.50 69.53
N ALA A 278 13.48 2.79 69.90
CA ALA A 278 14.47 3.33 70.83
C ALA A 278 14.39 2.69 72.23
N HIS A 279 13.17 2.40 72.71
CA HIS A 279 12.95 1.72 73.99
C HIS A 279 13.59 0.32 74.03
N PHE A 280 13.33 -0.52 73.03
CA PHE A 280 13.92 -1.86 72.98
C PHE A 280 15.45 -1.83 72.77
N GLU A 281 15.95 -0.87 71.99
CA GLU A 281 17.40 -0.67 71.82
C GLU A 281 18.09 -0.25 73.13
N GLY A 282 17.45 0.59 73.95
CA GLY A 282 17.94 0.97 75.28
C GLY A 282 18.05 -0.21 76.23
N ILE A 283 16.98 -1.01 76.37
CA ILE A 283 16.97 -2.20 77.22
C ILE A 283 18.03 -3.22 76.76
N LYS A 284 18.21 -3.35 75.44
CA LYS A 284 19.23 -4.23 74.87
C LYS A 284 20.65 -3.77 75.21
N ALA A 285 20.92 -2.46 75.18
CA ALA A 285 22.22 -1.90 75.57
C ALA A 285 22.53 -2.13 77.06
N GLU A 286 21.54 -1.93 77.94
CA GLU A 286 21.67 -2.20 79.37
C GLU A 286 21.97 -3.69 79.66
N SER A 287 21.27 -4.59 78.97
CA SER A 287 21.43 -6.03 79.17
C SER A 287 22.81 -6.53 78.71
N LEU A 288 23.34 -6.01 77.60
CA LEU A 288 24.65 -6.39 77.06
C LEU A 288 25.83 -5.68 77.75
N ALA A 289 25.61 -4.67 78.61
CA ALA A 289 26.66 -3.98 79.34
C ALA A 289 27.52 -4.92 80.20
N HIS A 290 26.93 -6.02 80.70
CA HIS A 290 27.62 -7.06 81.47
C HIS A 290 28.71 -7.80 80.67
N ALA A 291 28.68 -7.76 79.32
CA ALA A 291 29.74 -8.35 78.49
C ALA A 291 31.08 -7.61 78.63
N ARG A 292 31.06 -6.35 79.08
CA ARG A 292 32.27 -5.55 79.38
C ARG A 292 33.15 -6.21 80.44
N GLU A 293 32.57 -6.97 81.37
CA GLU A 293 33.31 -7.71 82.40
C GLU A 293 34.25 -8.79 81.81
N VAL A 294 33.96 -9.27 80.60
CA VAL A 294 34.77 -10.31 79.92
C VAL A 294 35.63 -9.70 78.81
N LEU A 295 35.10 -8.73 78.06
CA LEU A 295 35.77 -8.14 76.89
C LEU A 295 36.65 -6.92 77.21
N GLY A 296 36.59 -6.42 78.45
CA GLY A 296 37.34 -5.25 78.91
C GLY A 296 36.71 -3.92 78.50
N ASP A 297 37.35 -2.83 78.92
CA ASP A 297 36.85 -1.45 78.75
C ASP A 297 36.73 -0.98 77.30
N THR A 298 37.26 -1.75 76.35
CA THR A 298 37.16 -1.49 74.92
C THR A 298 35.80 -1.83 74.33
N PHE A 299 34.97 -2.62 75.02
CA PHE A 299 33.61 -2.94 74.59
C PHE A 299 32.59 -1.92 75.11
N ASP A 300 31.89 -1.26 74.18
CA ASP A 300 30.82 -0.32 74.48
C ASP A 300 29.45 -0.90 74.07
N ALA A 301 28.64 -1.25 75.07
CA ALA A 301 27.28 -1.75 74.86
C ALA A 301 26.32 -0.68 74.34
N ALA A 302 26.66 0.62 74.43
CA ALA A 302 25.87 1.67 73.80
C ALA A 302 26.06 1.71 72.28
N GLU A 303 27.18 1.20 71.74
CA GLU A 303 27.45 1.19 70.31
C GLU A 303 26.70 0.04 69.60
N PRO A 304 25.77 0.32 68.67
CA PRO A 304 25.00 -0.72 67.99
C PRO A 304 25.85 -1.68 67.15
N GLY A 305 26.98 -1.19 66.60
CA GLY A 305 27.91 -1.98 65.79
C GLY A 305 28.57 -3.09 66.61
N GLN A 306 29.08 -2.75 67.80
CA GLN A 306 29.73 -3.70 68.69
C GLN A 306 28.76 -4.74 69.25
N ARG A 307 27.54 -4.35 69.64
CA ARG A 307 26.49 -5.30 70.08
C ARG A 307 26.18 -6.36 69.02
N ARG A 308 25.94 -5.93 67.78
CA ARG A 308 25.65 -6.85 66.66
C ARG A 308 26.84 -7.76 66.36
N ASN A 309 28.05 -7.22 66.37
CA ASN A 309 29.26 -8.01 66.14
C ASN A 309 29.45 -9.07 67.24
N LEU A 310 29.22 -8.72 68.50
CA LEU A 310 29.30 -9.68 69.61
C LEU A 310 28.28 -10.83 69.44
N GLU A 311 27.00 -10.50 69.20
CA GLU A 311 25.95 -11.49 68.99
C GLU A 311 26.26 -12.43 67.81
N ALA A 312 26.83 -11.90 66.73
CA ALA A 312 27.17 -12.68 65.54
C ALA A 312 28.44 -13.55 65.71
N SER A 313 29.37 -13.15 66.57
CA SER A 313 30.71 -13.76 66.64
C SER A 313 30.83 -14.92 67.64
N ILE A 314 29.97 -14.98 68.67
CA ILE A 314 30.09 -15.99 69.76
C ILE A 314 29.93 -17.41 69.25
N VAL A 315 28.89 -17.71 68.47
CA VAL A 315 28.64 -19.07 67.95
C VAL A 315 29.76 -19.53 67.00
N PRO A 316 30.19 -18.71 66.01
CA PRO A 316 31.37 -19.03 65.20
C PRO A 316 32.65 -19.25 66.02
N ALA A 317 32.91 -18.42 67.04
CA ALA A 317 34.10 -18.55 67.88
C ALA A 317 34.11 -19.86 68.69
N MET A 318 32.97 -20.26 69.27
CA MET A 318 32.83 -21.54 69.97
C MET A 318 33.03 -22.74 69.03
N GLU A 319 32.57 -22.66 67.78
CA GLU A 319 32.79 -23.72 66.79
C GLU A 319 34.26 -23.75 66.32
N GLN A 320 34.91 -22.60 66.15
CA GLN A 320 36.33 -22.53 65.81
C GLN A 320 37.21 -23.16 66.90
N MET A 321 36.85 -23.01 68.18
CA MET A 321 37.52 -23.67 69.31
C MET A 321 37.45 -25.20 69.27
N ARG A 322 36.43 -25.77 68.61
CA ARG A 322 36.33 -27.23 68.40
C ARG A 322 37.20 -27.72 67.23
N ARG A 323 37.67 -26.79 66.38
CA ARG A 323 38.39 -27.07 65.12
C ARG A 323 39.83 -26.55 65.11
N LEU A 324 40.46 -26.36 66.27
CA LEU A 324 41.84 -25.85 66.39
C LEU A 324 42.88 -26.68 65.61
N SER A 325 42.64 -27.97 65.39
CA SER A 325 43.51 -28.83 64.57
C SER A 325 43.56 -28.45 63.08
N GLN A 326 42.59 -27.66 62.60
CA GLN A 326 42.51 -27.17 61.21
C GLN A 326 43.29 -25.87 60.99
N LEU A 327 43.85 -25.28 62.05
CA LEU A 327 44.74 -24.13 61.92
C LEU A 327 46.03 -24.55 61.20
N GLN A 328 46.52 -23.71 60.31
CA GLN A 328 47.59 -24.06 59.38
C GLN A 328 48.85 -24.57 60.09
N SER A 329 49.27 -23.90 61.17
CA SER A 329 50.45 -24.34 61.93
C SER A 329 50.21 -25.61 62.74
N MET A 330 48.97 -25.86 63.19
CA MET A 330 48.59 -27.11 63.88
C MET A 330 48.50 -28.29 62.92
N GLU A 331 47.96 -28.08 61.72
CA GLU A 331 47.90 -29.10 60.66
C GLU A 331 49.31 -29.45 60.20
N ARG A 332 50.17 -28.45 59.97
CA ARG A 332 51.57 -28.66 59.60
C ARG A 332 52.31 -29.47 60.68
N LEU A 333 52.14 -29.12 61.96
CA LEU A 333 52.71 -29.86 63.09
C LEU A 333 52.21 -31.32 63.15
N ALA A 334 50.90 -31.54 62.97
CA ALA A 334 50.32 -32.89 62.98
C ALA A 334 50.77 -33.75 61.79
N SER A 335 50.95 -33.15 60.61
CA SER A 335 51.32 -33.84 59.37
C SER A 335 52.73 -34.44 59.41
N LEU A 336 53.64 -33.86 60.20
CA LEU A 336 55.03 -34.30 60.34
C LEU A 336 55.20 -35.61 61.14
N ARG A 337 54.11 -36.22 61.59
CA ARG A 337 54.12 -37.51 62.27
C ARG A 337 54.36 -38.65 61.27
N LEU A 338 55.40 -39.44 61.50
CA LEU A 338 55.72 -40.62 60.70
C LEU A 338 55.53 -41.91 61.51
N GLU A 339 55.07 -42.96 60.84
CA GLU A 339 55.03 -44.31 61.40
C GLU A 339 56.40 -45.00 61.28
N ALA A 340 56.62 -46.06 62.07
CA ALA A 340 57.93 -46.72 62.17
C ALA A 340 58.42 -47.32 60.83
N GLY A 341 57.54 -47.91 60.02
CA GLY A 341 57.91 -48.52 58.73
C GLY A 341 58.45 -47.51 57.70
N PRO A 342 57.67 -46.47 57.32
CA PRO A 342 58.13 -45.43 56.39
C PRO A 342 59.40 -44.69 56.84
N ARG A 343 59.66 -44.66 58.15
CA ARG A 343 60.88 -44.11 58.71
C ARG A 343 62.09 -44.99 58.39
N GLU A 344 62.02 -46.29 58.66
CA GLU A 344 63.12 -47.23 58.39
C GLU A 344 63.46 -47.25 56.88
N GLU A 345 62.45 -47.27 56.02
CA GLU A 345 62.63 -47.20 54.55
C GLU A 345 63.37 -45.93 54.10
N LEU A 346 63.10 -44.81 54.75
CA LEU A 346 63.75 -43.54 54.46
C LEU A 346 65.20 -43.51 54.97
N GLU A 347 65.46 -44.06 56.16
CA GLU A 347 66.82 -44.21 56.68
C GLU A 347 67.66 -45.09 55.74
N ASP A 348 67.10 -46.21 55.23
CA ASP A 348 67.75 -47.07 54.22
C ASP A 348 67.99 -46.36 52.89
N LEU A 349 67.06 -45.50 52.47
CA LEU A 349 67.21 -44.70 51.25
C LEU A 349 68.36 -43.69 51.39
N ILE A 350 68.47 -43.02 52.54
CA ILE A 350 69.58 -42.10 52.84
C ILE A 350 70.91 -42.85 52.93
N CYS A 351 70.95 -44.03 53.55
CA CYS A 351 72.14 -44.86 53.64
C CYS A 351 72.64 -45.30 52.25
N ARG A 352 71.73 -45.66 51.32
CA ARG A 352 72.09 -45.99 49.94
C ARG A 352 72.69 -44.80 49.19
N LEU A 353 72.07 -43.62 49.31
CA LEU A 353 72.59 -42.38 48.72
C LEU A 353 74.01 -42.09 49.19
N LEU A 354 74.28 -42.22 50.49
CA LEU A 354 75.62 -41.98 51.03
C LEU A 354 76.65 -43.01 50.54
N ARG A 355 76.25 -44.27 50.36
CA ARG A 355 77.14 -45.33 49.84
C ARG A 355 77.52 -45.10 48.38
N GLU A 356 76.56 -44.75 47.52
CA GLU A 356 76.84 -44.44 46.11
C GLU A 356 77.73 -43.20 45.94
N ALA A 357 77.53 -42.19 46.79
CA ALA A 357 78.39 -41.01 46.80
C ALA A 357 79.86 -41.38 47.06
N GLN A 358 80.10 -42.35 47.95
CA GLN A 358 81.45 -42.83 48.25
C GLN A 358 82.08 -43.53 47.04
N THR A 359 81.33 -44.37 46.33
CA THR A 359 81.81 -45.07 45.12
C THR A 359 82.16 -44.09 43.99
N LEU A 360 81.37 -43.03 43.81
CA LEU A 360 81.67 -41.99 42.82
C LEU A 360 82.89 -41.15 43.18
N GLU A 361 83.14 -40.92 44.46
CA GLU A 361 84.35 -40.26 44.94
C GLU A 361 85.61 -41.10 44.63
N GLU A 362 85.56 -42.40 44.88
CA GLU A 362 86.66 -43.32 44.55
C GLU A 362 86.95 -43.36 43.04
N LEU A 363 85.93 -43.46 42.18
CA LEU A 363 86.10 -43.46 40.73
C LEU A 363 86.61 -42.11 40.19
N ALA A 364 86.29 -41.00 40.85
CA ALA A 364 86.77 -39.68 40.44
C ALA A 364 88.27 -39.48 40.67
N ALA A 365 88.91 -40.31 41.50
CA ALA A 365 90.33 -40.20 41.81
C ALA A 365 91.27 -40.65 40.66
N ASP A 366 90.81 -41.48 39.71
CA ASP A 366 91.57 -41.89 38.52
C ASP A 366 90.82 -41.52 37.21
N PRO A 367 91.22 -40.43 36.52
CA PRO A 367 90.52 -39.95 35.33
C PRO A 367 90.59 -40.89 34.11
N VAL A 368 91.65 -41.70 33.98
CA VAL A 368 91.82 -42.62 32.85
C VAL A 368 90.91 -43.81 33.06
N LEU A 369 90.98 -44.42 34.24
CA LEU A 369 90.10 -45.52 34.64
C LEU A 369 88.63 -45.09 34.53
N LYS A 370 88.26 -43.93 35.07
CA LYS A 370 86.89 -43.37 34.98
C LYS A 370 86.35 -43.33 33.55
N ARG A 371 87.14 -42.82 32.58
CA ARG A 371 86.69 -42.71 31.18
C ARG A 371 86.49 -44.08 30.54
N ARG A 372 87.40 -45.02 30.79
CA ARG A 372 87.32 -46.36 30.20
C ARG A 372 86.23 -47.20 30.87
N THR A 373 86.08 -47.15 32.19
CA THR A 373 84.98 -47.78 32.92
C THR A 373 83.62 -47.22 32.46
N GLN A 374 83.48 -45.92 32.23
CA GLN A 374 82.25 -45.33 31.68
C GLN A 374 81.96 -45.77 30.24
N LEU A 375 83.01 -45.90 29.40
CA LEU A 375 82.86 -46.41 28.04
C LEU A 375 82.38 -47.87 28.07
N TYR A 376 83.02 -48.73 28.86
CA TYR A 376 82.62 -50.12 29.01
C TYR A 376 81.24 -50.26 29.63
N ALA A 377 80.85 -49.38 30.56
CA ALA A 377 79.47 -49.31 31.07
C ALA A 377 78.44 -49.14 29.96
N ARG A 378 78.72 -48.23 29.03
CA ARG A 378 77.83 -47.95 27.89
C ARG A 378 77.81 -49.10 26.90
N VAL A 379 78.94 -49.75 26.68
CA VAL A 379 79.02 -50.95 25.83
C VAL A 379 78.22 -52.09 26.46
N THR A 380 78.39 -52.36 27.75
CA THR A 380 77.63 -53.40 28.47
C THR A 380 76.12 -53.09 28.48
N ALA A 381 75.73 -51.83 28.72
CA ALA A 381 74.34 -51.41 28.64
C ALA A 381 73.76 -51.63 27.24
N TRP A 382 74.48 -51.23 26.18
CA TRP A 382 74.06 -51.45 24.80
C TRP A 382 73.94 -52.94 24.45
N MET A 383 74.90 -53.76 24.89
CA MET A 383 74.87 -55.23 24.70
C MET A 383 73.64 -55.84 25.35
N HIS A 384 73.31 -55.43 26.57
CA HIS A 384 72.11 -55.89 27.28
C HIS A 384 70.82 -55.44 26.58
N GLU A 385 70.75 -54.18 26.12
CA GLU A 385 69.57 -53.67 25.39
C GLU A 385 69.30 -54.41 24.09
N HIS A 386 70.35 -54.86 23.40
CA HIS A 386 70.23 -55.50 22.09
C HIS A 386 70.33 -57.04 22.16
N GLY A 387 70.32 -57.61 23.37
CA GLY A 387 70.31 -59.06 23.58
C GLY A 387 71.57 -59.78 23.10
N HIS A 388 72.71 -59.09 23.03
CA HIS A 388 73.97 -59.70 22.60
C HIS A 388 74.51 -60.59 23.72
N ALA A 389 74.60 -61.90 23.47
CA ALA A 389 75.14 -62.84 24.45
C ALA A 389 76.62 -62.55 24.72
N ASP A 390 77.02 -62.65 25.98
CA ASP A 390 78.41 -62.48 26.40
C ASP A 390 79.20 -63.77 26.15
N ASP A 391 79.48 -64.03 24.87
CA ASP A 391 80.17 -65.24 24.40
C ASP A 391 81.68 -65.04 24.25
N GLY A 392 82.23 -64.00 24.89
CA GLY A 392 83.66 -63.66 24.81
C GLY A 392 84.08 -63.11 23.45
N LYS A 393 83.15 -62.53 22.67
CA LYS A 393 83.41 -61.87 21.39
C LYS A 393 83.00 -60.39 21.42
N CYS A 394 83.60 -59.60 20.55
CA CYS A 394 83.32 -58.18 20.43
C CYS A 394 81.91 -57.97 19.84
N ALA A 395 81.03 -57.29 20.57
CA ALA A 395 79.65 -57.03 20.11
C ALA A 395 79.54 -56.18 18.83
N VAL A 396 80.65 -55.57 18.39
CA VAL A 396 80.69 -54.74 17.17
C VAL A 396 81.22 -55.53 15.96
N CYS A 397 82.40 -56.16 16.09
CA CYS A 397 83.06 -56.83 14.96
C CYS A 397 83.05 -58.37 15.04
N GLN A 398 82.46 -58.94 16.10
CA GLN A 398 82.32 -60.38 16.37
C GLN A 398 83.62 -61.19 16.47
N HIS A 399 84.79 -60.55 16.51
CA HIS A 399 86.06 -61.23 16.79
C HIS A 399 86.14 -61.63 18.26
N SER A 400 86.83 -62.73 18.57
CA SER A 400 87.05 -63.14 19.96
C SER A 400 87.83 -62.07 20.74
N LEU A 401 87.36 -61.77 21.95
CA LEU A 401 88.00 -60.89 22.92
C LEU A 401 89.03 -61.61 23.79
N ALA A 402 89.23 -62.92 23.59
CA ALA A 402 90.19 -63.69 24.36
C ALA A 402 91.61 -63.11 24.17
N GLY A 403 92.21 -62.65 25.28
CA GLY A 403 93.56 -62.05 25.30
C GLY A 403 93.63 -60.62 24.76
N VAL A 404 92.50 -59.95 24.50
CA VAL A 404 92.48 -58.56 24.03
C VAL A 404 92.61 -57.60 25.22
N LEU A 405 93.67 -56.79 25.20
CA LEU A 405 93.93 -55.77 26.22
C LEU A 405 93.42 -54.40 25.78
N ASP A 406 92.89 -53.65 26.74
CA ASP A 406 92.58 -52.25 26.56
C ASP A 406 93.86 -51.41 26.52
N ALA A 407 94.08 -50.69 25.42
CA ALA A 407 95.35 -49.99 25.19
C ALA A 407 95.65 -48.86 26.20
N GLU A 408 94.65 -48.32 26.91
CA GLU A 408 94.86 -47.23 27.88
C GLU A 408 95.01 -47.73 29.32
N THR A 409 94.23 -48.75 29.72
CA THR A 409 94.27 -49.29 31.08
C THR A 409 95.22 -50.47 31.24
N GLY A 410 95.59 -51.13 30.14
CA GLY A 410 96.43 -52.33 30.14
C GLY A 410 95.74 -53.59 30.67
N SER A 411 94.47 -53.51 31.11
CA SER A 411 93.67 -54.65 31.58
C SER A 411 92.94 -55.36 30.43
N LEU A 412 92.48 -56.58 30.67
CA LEU A 412 91.68 -57.30 29.69
C LEU A 412 90.34 -56.59 29.46
N VAL A 413 89.94 -56.47 28.20
CA VAL A 413 88.64 -55.87 27.85
C VAL A 413 87.48 -56.64 28.51
N SER A 414 87.61 -57.96 28.65
CA SER A 414 86.63 -58.80 29.35
C SER A 414 86.49 -58.45 30.83
N GLU A 415 87.59 -58.11 31.53
CA GLU A 415 87.55 -57.74 32.95
C GLU A 415 86.82 -56.41 33.16
N HIS A 416 86.99 -55.46 32.25
CA HIS A 416 86.23 -54.20 32.28
C HIS A 416 84.74 -54.43 32.05
N LEU A 417 84.37 -55.28 31.11
CA LEU A 417 82.95 -55.60 30.84
C LEU A 417 82.31 -56.31 32.04
N ASP A 418 83.01 -57.25 32.67
CA ASP A 418 82.56 -57.96 33.88
C ASP A 418 82.41 -57.04 35.09
N GLN A 419 83.39 -56.16 35.33
CA GLN A 419 83.36 -55.24 36.47
C GLN A 419 82.18 -54.28 36.36
N VAL A 420 81.92 -53.77 35.16
CA VAL A 420 80.84 -52.81 34.99
C VAL A 420 79.47 -53.48 34.90
N ALA A 421 79.37 -54.76 34.51
CA ALA A 421 78.10 -55.48 34.54
C ALA A 421 77.44 -55.52 35.95
N ARG A 422 78.23 -55.43 37.04
CA ARG A 422 77.71 -55.48 38.42
C ARG A 422 77.12 -54.15 38.90
N ASP A 423 77.72 -53.02 38.53
CA ASP A 423 77.36 -51.68 39.04
C ASP A 423 77.13 -50.65 37.90
N SER A 424 76.70 -51.13 36.72
CA SER A 424 76.62 -50.38 35.46
C SER A 424 75.85 -49.06 35.57
N GLU A 425 74.76 -49.02 36.34
CA GLU A 425 73.89 -47.84 36.42
C GLU A 425 74.55 -46.66 37.15
N VAL A 426 75.33 -46.91 38.21
CA VAL A 426 76.04 -45.86 38.96
C VAL A 426 77.34 -45.48 38.25
N LEU A 427 78.09 -46.47 37.78
CA LEU A 427 79.40 -46.25 37.15
C LEU A 427 79.30 -45.58 35.76
N SER A 428 78.17 -45.71 35.07
CA SER A 428 77.93 -45.03 33.78
C SER A 428 77.56 -43.55 33.90
N ARG A 429 77.12 -43.09 35.08
CA ARG A 429 76.64 -41.72 35.30
C ARG A 429 77.77 -40.75 35.63
N THR A 430 77.60 -39.50 35.24
CA THR A 430 78.37 -38.38 35.78
C THR A 430 77.80 -37.93 37.13
N VAL A 431 78.59 -37.23 37.96
CA VAL A 431 78.14 -36.73 39.28
C VAL A 431 76.88 -35.85 39.14
N ALA A 432 76.76 -35.05 38.08
CA ALA A 432 75.58 -34.24 37.80
C ALA A 432 74.33 -35.10 37.48
N GLN A 433 74.48 -36.14 36.65
CA GLN A 433 73.39 -37.06 36.34
C GLN A 433 72.95 -37.88 37.57
N TRP A 434 73.90 -38.19 38.46
CA TRP A 434 73.62 -38.82 39.74
C TRP A 434 72.87 -37.88 40.71
N GLU A 435 73.26 -36.60 40.80
CA GLU A 435 72.54 -35.57 41.58
C GLU A 435 71.09 -35.41 41.11
N GLU A 436 70.88 -35.33 39.80
CA GLU A 436 69.54 -35.21 39.20
C GLU A 436 68.69 -36.43 39.51
N ALA A 437 69.23 -37.64 39.34
CA ALA A 437 68.55 -38.88 39.63
C ALA A 437 68.12 -38.98 41.11
N TRP A 438 69.01 -38.64 42.05
CA TRP A 438 68.72 -38.70 43.48
C TRP A 438 67.78 -37.59 43.96
N THR A 439 67.89 -36.38 43.42
CA THR A 439 66.96 -35.29 43.73
C THR A 439 65.55 -35.66 43.27
N GLY A 440 65.40 -36.21 42.06
CA GLY A 440 64.13 -36.72 41.55
C GLY A 440 63.61 -37.91 42.35
N ARG A 441 64.48 -38.83 42.76
CA ARG A 441 64.13 -40.00 43.57
C ARG A 441 63.60 -39.59 44.95
N LEU A 442 64.28 -38.68 45.65
CA LEU A 442 63.81 -38.18 46.93
C LEU A 442 62.47 -37.44 46.80
N ALA A 443 62.30 -36.61 45.76
CA ALA A 443 61.02 -35.93 45.54
C ALA A 443 59.85 -36.90 45.31
N ARG A 444 60.09 -38.05 44.66
CA ARG A 444 59.07 -39.06 44.36
C ARG A 444 58.82 -40.04 45.51
N ASP A 445 59.89 -40.55 46.11
CA ASP A 445 59.83 -41.70 47.01
C ASP A 445 59.63 -41.27 48.48
N LEU A 446 59.73 -39.96 48.81
CA LEU A 446 59.41 -39.45 50.15
C LEU A 446 57.91 -39.49 50.46
N PRO A 447 57.51 -39.79 51.71
CA PRO A 447 56.13 -39.65 52.19
C PRO A 447 55.57 -38.25 51.95
N PRO A 448 54.25 -38.10 51.65
CA PRO A 448 53.63 -36.81 51.34
C PRO A 448 53.85 -35.73 52.41
N SER A 449 53.91 -36.13 53.68
CA SER A 449 54.17 -35.24 54.82
C SER A 449 55.56 -34.61 54.78
N LEU A 450 56.58 -35.37 54.40
CA LEU A 450 57.96 -34.90 54.27
C LEU A 450 58.21 -34.18 52.95
N ARG A 451 57.53 -34.61 51.88
CA ARG A 451 57.66 -34.00 50.56
C ARG A 451 57.31 -32.51 50.58
N ARG A 452 56.28 -32.12 51.34
CA ARG A 452 55.86 -30.70 51.51
C ARG A 452 56.93 -29.84 52.18
N GLU A 453 57.84 -30.44 52.94
CA GLU A 453 58.92 -29.75 53.64
C GLU A 453 60.22 -29.70 52.82
N LEU A 454 60.22 -30.23 51.59
CA LEU A 454 61.36 -30.08 50.68
C LEU A 454 61.53 -28.65 50.18
N ASP A 455 60.45 -27.87 50.09
CA ASP A 455 60.46 -26.54 49.48
C ASP A 455 60.56 -25.40 50.52
N ARG A 456 60.29 -25.67 51.80
CA ARG A 456 60.22 -24.66 52.87
C ARG A 456 60.98 -25.14 54.10
N ASP A 457 61.66 -24.21 54.79
CA ASP A 457 62.34 -24.55 56.03
C ASP A 457 61.34 -24.67 57.21
N LEU A 458 61.60 -25.64 58.09
CA LEU A 458 60.92 -25.77 59.38
C LEU A 458 61.45 -24.75 60.40
N PRO A 459 60.61 -24.24 61.32
CA PRO A 459 61.01 -23.28 62.34
C PRO A 459 62.06 -23.85 63.31
N ALA A 460 62.54 -23.01 64.24
CA ALA A 460 63.57 -23.41 65.21
C ALA A 460 63.13 -24.60 66.10
N SER A 461 61.87 -24.65 66.53
CA SER A 461 61.30 -25.76 67.29
C SER A 461 59.85 -26.06 66.90
N PRO A 462 59.34 -27.29 67.17
CA PRO A 462 57.93 -27.62 66.93
C PRO A 462 56.96 -26.79 67.79
N ALA A 463 57.37 -26.38 69.00
CA ALA A 463 56.58 -25.52 69.89
C ALA A 463 56.24 -24.14 69.28
N THR A 464 57.09 -23.63 68.38
CA THR A 464 56.82 -22.36 67.67
C THR A 464 55.55 -22.44 66.82
N LEU A 465 55.25 -23.59 66.21
CA LEU A 465 54.04 -23.77 65.40
C LEU A 465 52.77 -23.72 66.26
N LEU A 466 52.80 -24.33 67.46
CA LEU A 466 51.66 -24.27 68.39
C LEU A 466 51.42 -22.82 68.88
N ARG A 467 52.48 -22.07 69.15
CA ARG A 467 52.38 -20.63 69.51
C ARG A 467 51.67 -19.85 68.41
N THR A 468 52.19 -19.91 67.18
CA THR A 468 51.63 -19.19 66.02
C THR A 468 50.16 -19.52 65.80
N ALA A 469 49.77 -20.80 65.92
CA ALA A 469 48.37 -21.19 65.80
C ALA A 469 47.47 -20.51 66.83
N MET A 470 47.86 -20.49 68.10
CA MET A 470 47.00 -19.97 69.19
C MET A 470 46.98 -18.45 69.28
N THR A 471 48.09 -17.78 68.93
CA THR A 471 48.22 -16.33 69.14
C THR A 471 47.93 -15.49 67.89
N GLU A 472 48.14 -16.05 66.70
CA GLU A 472 47.99 -15.33 65.44
C GLU A 472 46.85 -15.92 64.59
N GLU A 473 46.93 -17.21 64.26
CA GLU A 473 45.98 -17.83 63.32
C GLU A 473 44.56 -17.88 63.89
N LEU A 474 44.39 -18.16 65.19
CA LEU A 474 43.07 -18.18 65.84
C LEU A 474 42.36 -16.82 65.77
N PHE A 475 43.09 -15.73 66.05
CA PHE A 475 42.54 -14.37 66.05
C PHE A 475 42.39 -13.75 64.66
N ALA A 476 42.90 -14.42 63.62
CA ALA A 476 42.63 -14.09 62.23
C ALA A 476 41.30 -14.69 61.71
N THR A 477 40.65 -15.56 62.47
CA THR A 477 39.35 -16.17 62.06
C THR A 477 38.18 -15.21 62.28
N GLU A 478 37.12 -15.35 61.47
CA GLU A 478 35.94 -14.47 61.54
C GLU A 478 35.30 -14.39 62.93
N GLY A 479 35.32 -15.50 63.69
CA GLY A 479 34.79 -15.53 65.06
C GLY A 479 35.58 -14.67 66.05
N PHE A 480 36.87 -14.43 65.83
CA PHE A 480 37.75 -13.75 66.80
C PHE A 480 38.25 -12.37 66.36
N ALA A 481 38.05 -11.96 65.11
CA ALA A 481 38.59 -10.71 64.56
C ALA A 481 37.88 -9.42 65.05
N GLY A 482 36.65 -9.52 65.57
CA GLY A 482 35.81 -8.40 66.01
C GLY A 482 35.88 -8.14 67.53
N ALA A 483 34.72 -8.07 68.19
CA ALA A 483 34.57 -7.82 69.62
C ALA A 483 35.37 -8.82 70.49
N LEU A 484 35.58 -10.05 70.00
CA LEU A 484 36.35 -11.09 70.69
C LEU A 484 37.88 -10.96 70.55
N SER A 485 38.37 -10.01 69.73
CA SER A 485 39.82 -9.78 69.55
C SER A 485 40.50 -9.29 70.83
N SER A 486 39.74 -8.67 71.75
CA SER A 486 40.24 -8.21 73.05
C SER A 486 40.70 -9.36 73.96
N LEU A 487 40.35 -10.60 73.66
CA LEU A 487 40.80 -11.79 74.39
C LEU A 487 42.25 -12.20 74.04
N ARG A 488 42.82 -11.67 72.95
CA ARG A 488 44.15 -12.04 72.43
C ARG A 488 45.29 -11.91 73.44
N PRO A 489 45.44 -10.78 74.18
CA PRO A 489 46.54 -10.64 75.14
C PRO A 489 46.49 -11.71 76.24
N GLY A 490 45.28 -12.10 76.68
CA GLY A 490 45.09 -13.17 77.67
C GLY A 490 45.51 -14.55 77.14
N VAL A 491 45.18 -14.85 75.88
CA VAL A 491 45.57 -16.09 75.20
C VAL A 491 47.08 -16.15 74.92
N GLU A 492 47.71 -15.02 74.58
CA GLU A 492 49.17 -14.91 74.39
C GLU A 492 49.94 -15.22 75.68
N ALA A 493 49.46 -14.70 76.81
CA ALA A 493 50.03 -14.97 78.13
C ALA A 493 49.88 -16.44 78.52
N LEU A 494 48.66 -17.00 78.37
CA LEU A 494 48.38 -18.42 78.61
C LEU A 494 49.25 -19.35 77.74
N THR A 495 49.35 -19.05 76.45
CA THR A 495 50.13 -19.85 75.49
C THR A 495 51.62 -19.81 75.81
N SER A 496 52.17 -18.64 76.13
CA SER A 496 53.59 -18.50 76.48
C SER A 496 53.94 -19.33 77.72
N ARG A 497 53.12 -19.24 78.77
CA ARG A 497 53.33 -19.97 80.03
C ARG A 497 53.12 -21.48 79.89
N ALA A 498 52.16 -21.90 79.06
CA ALA A 498 51.94 -23.31 78.75
C ALA A 498 53.12 -23.94 77.98
N LEU A 499 53.78 -23.16 77.11
CA LEU A 499 54.93 -23.63 76.31
C LEU A 499 56.24 -23.69 77.10
N GLU A 500 56.39 -22.97 78.23
CA GLU A 500 57.55 -23.11 79.13
C GLU A 500 57.68 -24.52 79.71
N LEU A 501 56.56 -25.25 79.83
CA LEU A 501 56.51 -26.62 80.35
C LEU A 501 56.83 -27.68 79.27
N VAL A 502 57.04 -27.27 78.02
CA VAL A 502 57.36 -28.18 76.91
C VAL A 502 58.88 -28.33 76.79
N PRO A 503 59.43 -29.55 76.69
CA PRO A 503 60.88 -29.76 76.59
C PRO A 503 61.53 -29.01 75.41
N PRO A 504 62.79 -28.57 75.52
CA PRO A 504 63.47 -27.90 74.40
C PRO A 504 63.78 -28.89 73.26
N PHE A 505 63.79 -28.40 72.01
CA PHE A 505 64.22 -29.15 70.83
C PHE A 505 65.70 -28.86 70.53
N ALA A 506 66.51 -29.91 70.37
CA ALA A 506 67.91 -29.83 69.96
C ALA A 506 68.12 -30.51 68.60
N VAL A 507 68.92 -29.90 67.71
CA VAL A 507 69.18 -30.43 66.35
C VAL A 507 70.24 -31.53 66.40
N PRO A 508 69.99 -32.77 65.92
CA PRO A 508 70.99 -33.84 65.89
C PRO A 508 72.15 -33.56 64.92
N ALA A 509 73.37 -34.00 65.26
CA ALA A 509 74.53 -34.01 64.34
C ALA A 509 74.41 -35.17 63.33
N LEU A 510 74.56 -34.92 62.03
CA LEU A 510 74.19 -35.86 60.96
C LEU A 510 75.34 -36.13 59.97
N PRO A 511 75.56 -37.38 59.50
CA PRO A 511 76.64 -37.73 58.55
C PRO A 511 76.47 -37.01 57.20
N SER A 512 77.49 -36.31 56.70
CA SER A 512 77.39 -35.52 55.45
C SER A 512 77.88 -36.29 54.23
N LEU A 513 77.52 -35.82 53.02
CA LEU A 513 78.12 -36.28 51.78
C LEU A 513 79.65 -36.03 51.81
N PRO A 514 80.48 -36.88 51.18
CA PRO A 514 81.91 -36.64 51.08
C PRO A 514 82.21 -35.26 50.48
N THR A 515 83.28 -34.61 50.92
CA THR A 515 83.49 -33.16 50.68
C THR A 515 83.57 -32.83 49.19
N SER A 516 84.17 -33.71 48.39
CA SER A 516 84.27 -33.57 46.93
C SER A 516 82.90 -33.63 46.24
N ILE A 517 82.04 -34.57 46.66
CA ILE A 517 80.69 -34.77 46.13
C ILE A 517 79.75 -33.67 46.62
N SER A 518 79.82 -33.28 47.90
CA SER A 518 78.98 -32.23 48.48
C SER A 518 79.22 -30.87 47.80
N ALA A 519 80.49 -30.55 47.50
CA ALA A 519 80.84 -29.33 46.75
C ALA A 519 80.28 -29.36 45.31
N ALA A 520 80.23 -30.53 44.68
CA ALA A 520 79.71 -30.71 43.33
C ALA A 520 78.17 -30.84 43.27
N THR A 521 77.48 -31.03 44.41
CA THR A 521 76.03 -31.32 44.49
C THR A 521 75.31 -30.49 45.59
N PRO A 522 75.28 -29.15 45.46
CA PRO A 522 74.72 -28.27 46.48
C PRO A 522 73.21 -28.44 46.66
N THR A 523 72.47 -28.79 45.60
CA THR A 523 71.01 -28.93 45.64
C THR A 523 70.63 -30.13 46.47
N LEU A 524 71.26 -31.28 46.20
CA LEU A 524 71.03 -32.51 46.96
C LEU A 524 71.41 -32.36 48.43
N SER A 525 72.45 -31.57 48.74
CA SER A 525 72.86 -31.26 50.11
C SER A 525 71.78 -30.48 50.89
N VAL A 526 71.11 -29.53 50.26
CA VAL A 526 69.99 -28.77 50.88
C VAL A 526 68.77 -29.67 51.12
N VAL A 527 68.41 -30.48 50.13
CA VAL A 527 67.29 -31.44 50.22
C VAL A 527 67.53 -32.42 51.36
N LEU A 528 68.72 -33.01 51.44
CA LEU A 528 69.08 -33.95 52.50
C LEU A 528 69.00 -33.32 53.90
N ARG A 529 69.43 -32.05 54.05
CA ARG A 529 69.32 -31.30 55.31
C ARG A 529 67.86 -31.10 55.74
N ARG A 530 66.96 -30.75 54.81
CA ARG A 530 65.53 -30.52 55.09
C ARG A 530 64.83 -31.81 55.53
N VAL A 531 65.01 -32.90 54.79
CA VAL A 531 64.45 -34.21 55.12
C VAL A 531 64.87 -34.66 56.52
N ARG A 532 66.14 -34.48 56.86
CA ARG A 532 66.66 -34.85 58.19
C ARG A 532 66.12 -33.98 59.33
N ARG A 533 65.93 -32.69 59.11
CA ARG A 533 65.32 -31.80 60.11
C ARG A 533 63.86 -32.18 60.36
N ALA A 534 63.12 -32.53 59.31
CA ALA A 534 61.75 -33.00 59.42
C ALA A 534 61.65 -34.35 60.16
N LEU A 535 62.59 -35.26 59.92
CA LEU A 535 62.73 -36.49 60.73
C LEU A 535 63.01 -36.17 62.21
N ALA A 536 63.92 -35.25 62.52
CA ALA A 536 64.19 -34.82 63.89
C ALA A 536 62.95 -34.19 64.58
N PHE A 537 62.14 -33.43 63.84
CA PHE A 537 60.85 -32.92 64.33
C PHE A 537 59.88 -34.07 64.63
N SER A 538 59.75 -35.04 63.72
CA SER A 538 58.91 -36.25 63.92
C SER A 538 59.31 -37.01 65.19
N ASP A 539 60.61 -37.19 65.42
CA ASP A 539 61.15 -37.91 66.57
C ASP A 539 60.85 -37.20 67.88
N TRP A 540 61.18 -35.90 67.92
CA TRP A 540 60.95 -35.10 69.10
C TRP A 540 59.45 -35.01 69.43
N MET A 541 58.58 -34.87 68.44
CA MET A 541 57.13 -34.85 68.66
C MET A 541 56.61 -36.19 69.18
N SER A 542 57.14 -37.31 68.67
CA SER A 542 56.75 -38.65 69.13
C SER A 542 57.05 -38.85 70.61
N CYS A 543 58.19 -38.32 71.10
CA CYS A 543 58.57 -38.38 72.50
C CYS A 543 57.82 -37.36 73.40
N ASN A 544 57.43 -36.20 72.87
CA ASN A 544 56.92 -35.07 73.67
C ASN A 544 55.43 -34.74 73.42
N ARG A 545 54.69 -35.62 72.72
CA ARG A 545 53.27 -35.45 72.41
C ARG A 545 52.38 -35.15 73.62
N PRO A 546 52.51 -35.83 74.78
CA PRO A 546 51.68 -35.52 75.94
C PRO A 546 51.84 -34.07 76.43
N ALA A 547 53.06 -33.53 76.41
CA ALA A 547 53.34 -32.16 76.83
C ALA A 547 52.72 -31.12 75.89
N LEU A 548 52.75 -31.35 74.58
CA LEU A 548 52.10 -30.47 73.60
C LEU A 548 50.57 -30.45 73.74
N LEU A 549 49.95 -31.61 73.95
CA LEU A 549 48.50 -31.71 74.16
C LEU A 549 48.08 -31.07 75.49
N GLN A 550 48.90 -31.23 76.53
CA GLN A 550 48.68 -30.55 77.81
C GLN A 550 48.75 -29.04 77.64
N ALA A 551 49.75 -28.50 76.95
CA ALA A 551 49.87 -27.07 76.69
C ALA A 551 48.65 -26.51 75.93
N LEU A 552 48.17 -27.22 74.91
CA LEU A 552 46.95 -26.85 74.18
C LEU A 552 45.70 -26.86 75.09
N ASN A 553 45.55 -27.89 75.93
CA ASN A 553 44.43 -27.96 76.87
C ASN A 553 44.48 -26.86 77.92
N THR A 554 45.66 -26.50 78.43
CA THR A 554 45.83 -25.39 79.38
C THR A 554 45.38 -24.06 78.79
N VAL A 555 45.63 -23.79 77.51
CA VAL A 555 45.11 -22.57 76.85
C VAL A 555 43.58 -22.57 76.77
N ARG A 556 42.97 -23.75 76.58
CA ARG A 556 41.50 -23.90 76.52
C ARG A 556 40.82 -23.76 77.87
N THR A 557 41.33 -24.47 78.89
CA THR A 557 40.66 -24.62 80.19
C THR A 557 41.23 -23.72 81.28
N GLY A 558 42.40 -23.12 81.07
CA GLY A 558 43.15 -22.37 82.09
C GLY A 558 44.05 -23.28 82.93
N PHE A 559 44.78 -22.66 83.87
CA PHE A 559 45.52 -23.35 84.94
C PHE A 559 44.57 -23.70 86.11
N SER A 560 44.96 -24.61 87.01
CA SER A 560 44.12 -25.08 88.13
C SER A 560 43.57 -23.95 89.02
N GLU A 561 42.50 -24.23 89.77
CA GLU A 561 41.60 -23.29 90.46
C GLU A 561 42.25 -22.20 91.37
N ASP A 562 43.53 -22.28 91.69
CA ASP A 562 44.25 -21.29 92.53
C ASP A 562 44.92 -20.13 91.74
N GLU A 563 44.82 -20.08 90.40
CA GLU A 563 45.34 -18.96 89.59
C GLU A 563 44.26 -18.13 88.88
N ALA A 564 44.40 -16.80 88.90
CA ALA A 564 43.42 -15.83 88.36
C ALA A 564 43.29 -15.79 86.82
N ILE A 565 43.85 -16.75 86.08
CA ILE A 565 43.88 -16.73 84.60
C ILE A 565 42.86 -17.74 84.05
N VAL A 566 41.72 -17.22 83.58
CA VAL A 566 40.58 -17.99 83.07
C VAL A 566 40.83 -18.49 81.64
N GLY A 567 40.48 -19.75 81.36
CA GLY A 567 40.57 -20.34 80.02
C GLY A 567 39.54 -19.80 79.03
N LEU A 568 39.86 -19.91 77.75
CA LEU A 568 39.06 -19.36 76.65
C LEU A 568 37.64 -19.97 76.55
N ASP A 569 37.48 -21.27 76.85
CA ASP A 569 36.17 -21.95 76.80
C ASP A 569 35.17 -21.38 77.84
N ALA A 570 35.66 -20.97 79.02
CA ALA A 570 34.83 -20.38 80.06
C ALA A 570 34.42 -18.93 79.74
N GLN A 571 35.33 -18.15 79.15
CA GLN A 571 35.05 -16.76 78.73
C GLN A 571 33.97 -16.71 77.64
N LEU A 572 34.06 -17.57 76.62
CA LEU A 572 33.06 -17.65 75.54
C LEU A 572 31.68 -18.11 76.04
N SER A 573 31.65 -19.07 76.96
CA SER A 573 30.39 -19.58 77.54
C SER A 573 29.65 -18.52 78.36
N ARG A 574 30.38 -17.65 79.09
CA ARG A 574 29.81 -16.53 79.84
C ARG A 574 29.20 -15.48 78.90
N LEU A 575 29.86 -15.19 77.78
CA LEU A 575 29.35 -14.27 76.76
C LEU A 575 28.11 -14.82 76.05
N ASP A 576 28.07 -16.12 75.73
CA ASP A 576 26.90 -16.80 75.14
C ASP A 576 25.65 -16.70 76.03
N LEU A 577 25.82 -16.83 77.36
CA LEU A 577 24.72 -16.69 78.31
C LEU A 577 24.15 -15.26 78.35
N ILE A 578 25.03 -14.25 78.29
CA ILE A 578 24.63 -12.83 78.23
C ILE A 578 23.86 -12.54 76.93
N VAL A 579 24.34 -13.05 75.78
CA VAL A 579 23.68 -12.87 74.47
C VAL A 579 22.34 -13.60 74.37
N LYS A 580 22.23 -14.81 74.93
CA LYS A 580 20.93 -15.52 74.99
C LYS A 580 19.91 -14.77 75.85
N GLY A 581 20.34 -14.02 76.86
CA GLY A 581 19.48 -13.18 77.70
C GLY A 581 18.73 -12.08 76.93
N VAL A 582 19.27 -11.60 75.81
CA VAL A 582 18.63 -10.53 74.99
C VAL A 582 17.76 -11.05 73.83
N ALA A 583 17.63 -12.37 73.66
CA ALA A 583 16.82 -12.97 72.59
C ALA A 583 15.34 -12.52 72.59
N PRO A 584 14.65 -12.36 73.74
CA PRO A 584 13.29 -11.83 73.77
C PRO A 584 13.16 -10.41 73.21
N ILE A 585 14.15 -9.55 73.50
CA ILE A 585 14.20 -8.16 73.04
C ILE A 585 14.45 -8.10 71.53
N ASN A 586 15.29 -8.99 71.00
CA ASN A 586 15.51 -9.12 69.55
C ASN A 586 14.22 -9.47 68.79
N ALA A 587 13.42 -10.40 69.33
CA ALA A 587 12.13 -10.76 68.75
C ALA A 587 11.12 -9.60 68.79
N ALA A 588 11.07 -8.85 69.90
CA ALA A 588 10.22 -7.66 70.01
C ALA A 588 10.64 -6.55 69.02
N THR A 589 11.95 -6.31 68.88
CA THR A 589 12.51 -5.34 67.92
C THR A 589 12.13 -5.69 66.47
N GLU A 590 12.13 -6.98 66.12
CA GLU A 590 11.70 -7.44 64.79
C GLU A 590 10.20 -7.20 64.55
N LEU A 591 9.35 -7.42 65.55
CA LEU A 591 7.91 -7.12 65.45
C LEU A 591 7.65 -5.61 65.29
N VAL A 592 8.44 -4.75 65.95
CA VAL A 592 8.41 -3.29 65.74
C VAL A 592 8.79 -2.92 64.31
N ARG A 593 9.83 -3.54 63.74
CA ARG A 593 10.19 -3.32 62.32
C ARG A 593 9.08 -3.72 61.36
N ARG A 594 8.40 -4.84 61.62
CA ARG A 594 7.24 -5.27 60.83
C ARG A 594 6.08 -4.27 60.92
N LEU A 595 5.83 -3.68 62.09
CA LEU A 595 4.85 -2.61 62.25
C LEU A 595 5.21 -1.35 61.43
N VAL A 596 6.48 -0.93 61.46
CA VAL A 596 6.99 0.19 60.64
C VAL A 596 6.78 -0.10 59.15
N SER A 597 7.14 -1.31 58.69
CA SER A 597 6.96 -1.72 57.30
C SER A 597 5.49 -1.73 56.88
N SER A 598 4.60 -2.34 57.68
CA SER A 598 3.16 -2.39 57.40
C SER A 598 2.54 -0.99 57.35
N ARG A 599 2.98 -0.07 58.22
CA ARG A 599 2.52 1.33 58.19
C ARG A 599 2.98 2.07 56.93
N ALA A 600 4.25 1.93 56.54
CA ALA A 600 4.76 2.53 55.32
C ALA A 600 4.03 1.99 54.08
N GLU A 601 3.76 0.68 54.04
CA GLU A 601 2.97 0.08 52.98
C GLU A 601 1.53 0.63 52.96
N ARG A 602 0.88 0.78 54.12
CA ARG A 602 -0.45 1.39 54.24
C ARG A 602 -0.50 2.80 53.64
N THR A 603 0.46 3.66 54.00
CA THR A 603 0.56 5.02 53.44
C THR A 603 0.73 5.00 51.92
N SER A 604 1.56 4.08 51.39
CA SER A 604 1.73 3.89 49.96
C SER A 604 0.42 3.43 49.27
N ARG A 605 -0.33 2.49 49.86
CA ARG A 605 -1.62 2.03 49.32
C ARG A 605 -2.67 3.14 49.30
N LEU A 606 -2.75 3.94 50.35
CA LEU A 606 -3.62 5.13 50.40
C LEU A 606 -3.28 6.13 49.29
N LYS A 607 -1.98 6.41 49.10
CA LYS A 607 -1.51 7.26 47.99
C LYS A 607 -1.88 6.68 46.62
N ALA A 608 -1.71 5.37 46.41
CA ALA A 608 -2.06 4.73 45.14
C ALA A 608 -3.57 4.81 44.82
N ILE A 609 -4.44 4.74 45.84
CA ILE A 609 -5.89 4.96 45.68
C ILE A 609 -6.16 6.42 45.27
N GLU A 610 -5.47 7.37 45.90
CA GLU A 610 -5.58 8.80 45.57
C GLU A 610 -5.04 9.14 44.17
N ASP A 611 -3.95 8.50 43.75
CA ASP A 611 -3.41 8.60 42.40
C ASP A 611 -4.41 8.05 41.36
N CYS A 612 -5.12 6.97 41.68
CA CYS A 612 -6.22 6.47 40.83
C CYS A 612 -7.36 7.48 40.70
N ARG A 613 -7.72 8.17 41.80
CA ARG A 613 -8.73 9.24 41.79
C ARG A 613 -8.27 10.41 40.91
N THR A 614 -7.03 10.85 41.08
CA THR A 614 -6.42 11.95 40.33
C THR A 614 -6.32 11.62 38.84
N ALA A 615 -5.84 10.42 38.49
CA ALA A 615 -5.77 9.96 37.10
C ALA A 615 -7.16 9.89 36.44
N ALA A 616 -8.17 9.40 37.16
CA ALA A 616 -9.54 9.37 36.66
C ALA A 616 -10.15 10.78 36.47
N GLN A 617 -9.72 11.76 37.26
CA GLN A 617 -10.11 13.18 37.10
C GLN A 617 -9.37 13.85 35.93
N ALA A 618 -8.08 13.61 35.75
CA ALA A 618 -7.34 14.14 34.59
C ALA A 618 -7.93 13.67 33.25
N LEU A 619 -8.42 12.42 33.20
CA LEU A 619 -9.10 11.90 32.01
C LEU A 619 -10.43 12.61 31.70
N ASP A 620 -11.06 13.28 32.67
CA ASP A 620 -12.31 14.03 32.44
C ASP A 620 -12.12 15.25 31.52
N GLU A 621 -10.91 15.79 31.42
CA GLU A 621 -10.60 16.89 30.50
C GLU A 621 -10.48 16.44 29.04
N ILE A 622 -10.08 15.18 28.81
CA ILE A 622 -9.84 14.63 27.46
C ILE A 622 -11.12 14.11 26.83
N ILE A 623 -12.03 13.53 27.62
CA ILE A 623 -13.27 12.91 27.12
C ILE A 623 -14.14 13.87 26.27
N PRO A 624 -14.36 15.14 26.67
CA PRO A 624 -15.14 16.10 25.89
C PRO A 624 -14.59 16.40 24.49
N ILE A 625 -13.28 16.18 24.26
CA ILE A 625 -12.63 16.42 22.95
C ILE A 625 -13.27 15.54 21.86
N GLY A 626 -13.71 14.32 22.19
CA GLY A 626 -14.39 13.44 21.24
C GLY A 626 -15.75 13.98 20.78
N ALA A 627 -16.50 14.63 21.69
CA ALA A 627 -17.77 15.28 21.36
C ALA A 627 -17.56 16.52 20.49
N LEU A 628 -16.53 17.32 20.80
CA LEU A 628 -16.09 18.45 19.97
C LEU A 628 -15.67 17.99 18.56
N ALA A 629 -14.91 16.90 18.46
CA ALA A 629 -14.51 16.34 17.17
C ALA A 629 -15.72 15.86 16.37
N THR A 630 -16.68 15.19 17.01
CA THR A 630 -17.94 14.78 16.38
C THR A 630 -18.76 15.98 15.90
N ALA A 631 -18.90 17.02 16.72
CA ALA A 631 -19.58 18.26 16.35
C ALA A 631 -18.88 18.99 15.18
N GLN A 632 -17.55 18.96 15.10
CA GLN A 632 -16.81 19.47 13.96
C GLN A 632 -17.05 18.64 12.69
N VAL A 633 -17.12 17.31 12.79
CA VAL A 633 -17.50 16.44 11.65
C VAL A 633 -18.90 16.82 11.16
N GLU A 634 -19.88 16.92 12.05
CA GLU A 634 -21.24 17.31 11.69
C GLU A 634 -21.32 18.74 11.10
N GLY A 635 -20.49 19.66 11.61
CA GLY A 635 -20.35 21.01 11.07
C GLY A 635 -19.74 21.04 9.67
N LEU A 636 -18.71 20.21 9.40
CA LEU A 636 -18.13 20.06 8.07
C LEU A 636 -19.12 19.38 7.11
N GLN A 637 -19.81 18.32 7.55
CA GLN A 637 -20.85 17.65 6.77
C GLN A 637 -21.93 18.63 6.31
N ARG A 638 -22.48 19.45 7.24
CA ARG A 638 -23.48 20.48 6.89
C ARG A 638 -22.96 21.48 5.85
N ARG A 639 -21.68 21.87 5.95
CA ARG A 639 -21.05 22.79 4.98
C ARG A 639 -20.84 22.13 3.61
N LEU A 640 -20.44 20.87 3.58
CA LEU A 640 -20.19 20.15 2.32
C LEU A 640 -21.49 19.72 1.63
N HIS A 641 -22.54 19.40 2.38
CA HIS A 641 -23.79 18.85 1.83
C HIS A 641 -24.40 19.73 0.74
N GLY A 642 -24.60 21.03 0.99
CA GLY A 642 -25.19 21.93 -0.01
C GLY A 642 -24.34 22.08 -1.28
N ARG A 643 -23.00 22.07 -1.16
CA ARG A 643 -22.11 22.07 -2.34
C ARG A 643 -22.08 20.72 -3.05
N ALA A 644 -22.19 19.61 -2.32
CA ALA A 644 -22.23 18.27 -2.89
C ALA A 644 -23.50 18.05 -3.71
N GLU A 645 -24.65 18.51 -3.19
CA GLU A 645 -25.93 18.49 -3.88
C GLU A 645 -25.89 19.36 -5.14
N HIS A 646 -25.34 20.57 -5.04
CA HIS A 646 -25.13 21.45 -6.20
C HIS A 646 -24.36 20.75 -7.33
N TRP A 647 -23.22 20.14 -7.03
CA TRP A 647 -22.43 19.43 -8.04
C TRP A 647 -23.14 18.17 -8.56
N ARG A 648 -23.82 17.40 -7.70
CA ARG A 648 -24.64 16.27 -8.16
C ARG A 648 -25.68 16.73 -9.18
N ASN A 649 -26.44 17.78 -8.87
CA ASN A 649 -27.52 18.27 -9.74
C ASN A 649 -26.99 18.87 -11.05
N ALA A 650 -25.74 19.38 -11.04
CA ALA A 650 -25.06 19.80 -12.25
C ALA A 650 -24.68 18.61 -13.15
N ILE A 651 -24.29 17.47 -12.56
CA ILE A 651 -23.76 16.30 -13.28
C ILE A 651 -24.87 15.29 -13.64
N TYR A 652 -25.94 15.20 -12.85
CA TYR A 652 -26.94 14.14 -12.96
C TYR A 652 -28.36 14.66 -12.76
N GLN A 653 -29.27 14.21 -13.63
CA GLN A 653 -30.71 14.41 -13.50
C GLN A 653 -31.40 13.05 -13.38
N ASN A 654 -32.35 12.97 -12.45
CA ASN A 654 -33.20 11.79 -12.31
C ASN A 654 -34.06 11.58 -13.57
N ALA A 655 -34.23 10.32 -13.98
CA ALA A 655 -35.06 9.95 -15.13
C ALA A 655 -36.54 10.33 -14.95
N THR A 656 -37.02 10.42 -13.71
CA THR A 656 -38.40 10.80 -13.38
C THR A 656 -38.43 11.75 -12.19
N THR A 657 -39.47 12.58 -12.11
CA THR A 657 -39.79 13.38 -10.92
C THR A 657 -40.16 12.53 -9.70
N PHE A 658 -40.38 11.22 -9.89
CA PHE A 658 -40.70 10.29 -8.81
C PHE A 658 -39.45 9.78 -8.06
N SER A 659 -38.26 9.92 -8.65
CA SER A 659 -37.02 9.35 -8.12
C SER A 659 -36.59 10.02 -6.81
N PRO A 660 -36.06 9.25 -5.84
CA PRO A 660 -35.66 9.81 -4.55
C PRO A 660 -34.42 10.69 -4.67
N GLU A 661 -34.46 11.84 -4.00
CA GLU A 661 -33.41 12.85 -4.02
C GLU A 661 -32.51 12.72 -2.79
N PRO A 662 -31.24 13.14 -2.85
CA PRO A 662 -30.36 13.09 -1.69
C PRO A 662 -30.83 14.11 -0.67
N ARG A 663 -31.04 13.64 0.56
CA ARG A 663 -31.54 14.44 1.69
C ARG A 663 -30.49 14.68 2.74
N ARG A 664 -29.54 13.75 2.85
CA ARG A 664 -28.42 13.84 3.77
C ARG A 664 -27.21 13.15 3.17
N THR A 665 -26.08 13.85 3.17
CA THR A 665 -24.78 13.27 2.85
C THR A 665 -23.94 13.42 4.12
N GLY A 666 -23.67 12.29 4.77
CA GLY A 666 -22.91 12.21 6.00
C GLY A 666 -21.59 11.46 5.79
N MET A 667 -20.69 11.64 6.73
CA MET A 667 -19.47 10.83 6.84
C MET A 667 -19.16 10.54 8.29
N THR A 668 -19.04 9.28 8.68
CA THR A 668 -18.66 8.95 10.06
C THR A 668 -17.22 9.39 10.35
N PRO A 669 -16.84 9.58 11.63
CA PRO A 669 -15.45 9.83 12.00
C PRO A 669 -14.47 8.75 11.53
N GLN A 670 -14.97 7.56 11.20
CA GLN A 670 -14.21 6.43 10.65
C GLN A 670 -14.11 6.44 9.11
N GLY A 671 -14.63 7.48 8.45
CA GLY A 671 -14.55 7.61 7.00
C GLY A 671 -15.56 6.76 6.23
N VAL A 672 -16.71 6.44 6.82
CA VAL A 672 -17.84 5.82 6.09
C VAL A 672 -18.67 6.94 5.50
N ILE A 673 -18.76 7.00 4.17
CA ILE A 673 -19.64 7.96 3.48
C ILE A 673 -21.04 7.36 3.41
N ASP A 674 -21.99 8.06 4.03
CA ASP A 674 -23.38 7.66 4.12
C ASP A 674 -24.24 8.65 3.34
N ILE A 675 -25.03 8.16 2.40
CA ILE A 675 -25.90 8.98 1.56
C ILE A 675 -27.31 8.48 1.82
N HIS A 676 -28.17 9.34 2.34
CA HIS A 676 -29.59 9.07 2.45
C HIS A 676 -30.35 9.80 1.35
N VAL A 677 -31.21 9.06 0.67
CA VAL A 677 -32.14 9.59 -0.32
C VAL A 677 -33.55 9.52 0.21
N GLY A 678 -34.43 10.39 -0.27
CA GLY A 678 -35.80 10.40 0.22
C GLY A 678 -36.70 11.38 -0.50
N ARG A 679 -38.00 11.16 -0.28
CA ARG A 679 -39.08 11.91 -0.88
C ARG A 679 -40.23 12.03 0.11
N ASP A 680 -40.92 13.17 0.09
CA ASP A 680 -42.15 13.44 0.86
C ASP A 680 -42.03 13.07 2.36
N GLY A 681 -40.88 13.36 2.96
CA GLY A 681 -40.59 13.09 4.38
C GLY A 681 -40.12 11.67 4.71
N VAL A 682 -40.03 10.76 3.73
CA VAL A 682 -39.51 9.40 3.89
C VAL A 682 -38.07 9.32 3.39
N HIS A 683 -37.16 8.72 4.18
CA HIS A 683 -35.74 8.61 3.88
C HIS A 683 -35.24 7.17 4.00
N ALA A 684 -34.29 6.79 3.15
CA ALA A 684 -33.62 5.51 3.18
C ALA A 684 -32.15 5.64 2.72
N PRO A 685 -31.26 4.71 3.11
CA PRO A 685 -29.90 4.68 2.60
C PRO A 685 -29.87 4.48 1.08
N ALA A 686 -29.08 5.30 0.40
CA ALA A 686 -29.05 5.41 -1.06
C ALA A 686 -28.64 4.10 -1.73
N GLN A 687 -27.77 3.30 -1.10
CA GLN A 687 -27.30 2.03 -1.67
C GLN A 687 -28.42 1.00 -1.91
N HIS A 688 -29.57 1.16 -1.26
CA HIS A 688 -30.70 0.24 -1.41
C HIS A 688 -31.79 0.73 -2.37
N VAL A 689 -31.76 2.02 -2.75
CA VAL A 689 -32.89 2.67 -3.46
C VAL A 689 -32.45 3.43 -4.72
N SER A 690 -31.21 3.90 -4.77
CA SER A 690 -30.67 4.65 -5.91
C SER A 690 -30.02 3.72 -6.93
N ASN A 691 -30.16 4.06 -8.21
CA ASN A 691 -29.41 3.39 -9.26
C ASN A 691 -27.90 3.72 -9.18
N ALA A 692 -27.07 2.94 -9.89
CA ALA A 692 -25.62 3.09 -9.86
C ALA A 692 -25.15 4.49 -10.31
N SER A 693 -25.73 5.04 -11.39
CA SER A 693 -25.35 6.37 -11.90
C SER A 693 -25.64 7.49 -10.91
N ALA A 694 -26.80 7.47 -10.25
CA ALA A 694 -27.17 8.42 -9.20
C ALA A 694 -26.24 8.35 -7.97
N LEU A 695 -25.81 7.13 -7.59
CA LEU A 695 -24.82 6.93 -6.52
C LEU A 695 -23.46 7.49 -6.91
N ARG A 696 -22.96 7.18 -8.12
CA ARG A 696 -21.68 7.71 -8.63
C ARG A 696 -21.71 9.23 -8.76
N ALA A 697 -22.80 9.80 -9.26
CA ALA A 697 -22.99 11.24 -9.33
C ALA A 697 -22.97 11.90 -7.94
N SER A 698 -23.57 11.25 -6.94
CA SER A 698 -23.56 11.76 -5.56
C SER A 698 -22.17 11.71 -4.93
N LEU A 699 -21.41 10.63 -5.19
CA LEU A 699 -20.01 10.52 -4.76
C LEU A 699 -19.12 11.55 -5.44
N LEU A 700 -19.27 11.73 -6.75
CA LEU A 700 -18.55 12.75 -7.52
C LEU A 700 -18.89 14.16 -7.04
N GLY A 701 -20.17 14.44 -6.76
CA GLY A 701 -20.61 15.70 -6.17
C GLY A 701 -19.99 15.97 -4.80
N PHE A 702 -19.98 14.97 -3.93
CA PHE A 702 -19.30 15.07 -2.62
C PHE A 702 -17.80 15.31 -2.77
N TYR A 703 -17.13 14.57 -3.65
CA TYR A 703 -15.70 14.74 -3.95
C TYR A 703 -15.40 16.17 -4.42
N LEU A 704 -16.17 16.71 -5.37
CA LEU A 704 -15.96 18.07 -5.88
C LEU A 704 -16.19 19.12 -4.78
N ALA A 705 -17.22 18.96 -3.95
CA ALA A 705 -17.47 19.84 -2.81
C ALA A 705 -16.33 19.79 -1.78
N PHE A 706 -15.82 18.60 -1.49
CA PHE A 706 -14.69 18.41 -0.60
C PHE A 706 -13.42 19.04 -1.16
N ARG A 707 -13.13 18.82 -2.45
CA ARG A 707 -12.00 19.44 -3.15
C ARG A 707 -12.08 20.96 -3.07
N GLU A 708 -13.22 21.56 -3.38
CA GLU A 708 -13.40 23.00 -3.27
C GLU A 708 -13.15 23.51 -1.85
N HIS A 709 -13.57 22.76 -0.82
CA HIS A 709 -13.32 23.11 0.56
C HIS A 709 -11.82 23.13 0.85
N VAL A 710 -11.09 22.06 0.50
CA VAL A 710 -9.64 21.95 0.71
C VAL A 710 -8.89 23.04 -0.05
N MET A 711 -9.23 23.29 -1.32
CA MET A 711 -8.60 24.36 -2.10
C MET A 711 -8.85 25.76 -1.51
N ARG A 712 -10.00 25.98 -0.85
CA ARG A 712 -10.31 27.23 -0.15
C ARG A 712 -9.57 27.39 1.18
N THR A 713 -9.40 26.32 1.94
CA THR A 713 -8.78 26.36 3.27
C THR A 713 -7.26 26.29 3.24
N SER A 714 -6.71 25.46 2.34
CA SER A 714 -5.31 25.03 2.38
C SER A 714 -4.55 25.26 1.07
N GLY A 715 -5.23 25.59 -0.04
CA GLY A 715 -4.61 25.60 -1.36
C GLY A 715 -4.34 24.19 -1.88
N GLY A 716 -3.41 24.03 -2.82
CA GLY A 716 -3.06 22.74 -3.40
C GLY A 716 -2.85 22.75 -4.91
N LEU A 717 -2.93 21.57 -5.53
CA LEU A 717 -2.88 21.43 -6.98
C LEU A 717 -4.23 21.80 -7.60
N ALA A 718 -4.22 22.71 -8.58
CA ALA A 718 -5.38 22.98 -9.43
C ALA A 718 -5.75 21.78 -10.30
N LEU A 719 -4.81 20.86 -10.51
CA LEU A 719 -4.94 19.66 -11.34
C LEU A 719 -6.05 18.71 -10.85
N VAL A 720 -6.81 18.16 -11.80
CA VAL A 720 -7.77 17.05 -11.65
C VAL A 720 -7.57 16.10 -12.82
N VAL A 721 -7.18 14.87 -12.54
CA VAL A 721 -7.00 13.79 -13.53
C VAL A 721 -8.23 12.91 -13.53
N LEU A 722 -8.86 12.75 -14.70
CA LEU A 722 -10.09 11.97 -14.88
C LEU A 722 -9.90 10.94 -16.00
N ASP A 723 -9.83 9.66 -15.65
CA ASP A 723 -9.72 8.56 -16.62
C ASP A 723 -11.12 8.04 -16.97
N ASP A 724 -11.53 8.18 -18.24
CA ASP A 724 -12.85 7.78 -18.76
C ASP A 724 -14.05 8.18 -17.85
N PRO A 725 -14.19 9.47 -17.45
CA PRO A 725 -15.19 9.88 -16.46
C PRO A 725 -16.64 9.66 -16.91
N GLN A 726 -16.89 9.53 -18.22
CA GLN A 726 -18.21 9.24 -18.78
C GLN A 726 -18.76 7.87 -18.37
N ASP A 727 -17.90 6.91 -18.00
CA ASP A 727 -18.32 5.55 -17.63
C ASP A 727 -18.94 5.50 -16.22
N LEU A 728 -18.81 6.57 -15.44
CA LEU A 728 -19.46 6.72 -14.14
C LEU A 728 -20.98 6.92 -14.26
N LEU A 729 -21.47 7.34 -15.43
CA LEU A 729 -22.83 7.79 -15.64
C LEU A 729 -23.50 7.06 -16.80
N ASP A 730 -24.83 7.07 -16.80
CA ASP A 730 -25.62 6.66 -17.96
C ASP A 730 -25.47 7.65 -19.13
N TYR A 731 -25.86 7.19 -20.32
CA TYR A 731 -25.68 7.93 -21.57
C TYR A 731 -26.29 9.34 -21.52
N ASP A 732 -27.49 9.45 -20.96
CA ASP A 732 -28.26 10.71 -20.92
C ASP A 732 -27.60 11.81 -20.07
N ASN A 733 -26.79 11.43 -19.07
CA ASN A 733 -26.11 12.39 -18.19
C ASN A 733 -24.68 12.75 -18.65
N ARG A 734 -24.17 12.17 -19.75
CA ARG A 734 -22.84 12.50 -20.30
C ARG A 734 -22.70 13.98 -20.68
N GLN A 735 -23.74 14.59 -21.25
CA GLN A 735 -23.73 16.01 -21.58
C GLN A 735 -23.69 16.91 -20.33
N ARG A 736 -24.39 16.50 -19.26
CA ARG A 736 -24.37 17.21 -17.98
C ARG A 736 -23.00 17.16 -17.34
N LEU A 737 -22.34 16.00 -17.38
CA LEU A 737 -20.95 15.87 -16.96
C LEU A 737 -20.02 16.81 -17.74
N ALA A 738 -20.10 16.84 -19.07
CA ALA A 738 -19.30 17.75 -19.90
C ALA A 738 -19.46 19.23 -19.51
N ARG A 739 -20.70 19.68 -19.26
CA ARG A 739 -20.99 21.02 -18.75
C ARG A 739 -20.40 21.26 -17.37
N ALA A 740 -20.52 20.29 -16.47
CA ALA A 740 -19.98 20.41 -15.13
C ALA A 740 -18.45 20.50 -15.13
N LEU A 741 -17.75 19.75 -15.98
CA LEU A 741 -16.29 19.85 -16.16
C LEU A 741 -15.88 21.23 -16.69
N THR A 742 -16.64 21.78 -17.64
CA THR A 742 -16.43 23.14 -18.15
C THR A 742 -16.60 24.18 -17.04
N ALA A 743 -17.66 24.07 -16.23
CA ALA A 743 -17.88 24.94 -15.08
C ALA A 743 -16.78 24.82 -14.02
N LEU A 744 -16.28 23.61 -13.78
CA LEU A 744 -15.17 23.35 -12.85
C LEU A 744 -13.87 24.01 -13.34
N ALA A 745 -13.58 23.94 -14.64
CA ALA A 745 -12.43 24.61 -15.25
C ALA A 745 -12.56 26.14 -15.18
N ALA A 746 -13.76 26.69 -15.41
CA ALA A 746 -14.04 28.11 -15.22
C ALA A 746 -13.82 28.57 -13.77
N GLY A 747 -14.02 27.68 -12.80
CA GLY A 747 -13.71 27.88 -11.37
C GLY A 747 -12.23 27.78 -11.00
N GLY A 748 -11.32 27.67 -11.98
CA GLY A 748 -9.87 27.63 -11.78
C GLY A 748 -9.26 26.23 -11.65
N ALA A 749 -10.02 25.16 -11.90
CA ALA A 749 -9.45 23.82 -11.99
C ALA A 749 -8.70 23.62 -13.32
N GLN A 750 -7.63 22.83 -13.28
CA GLN A 750 -6.96 22.31 -14.46
C GLN A 750 -7.34 20.84 -14.61
N ILE A 751 -8.01 20.48 -15.69
CA ILE A 751 -8.55 19.13 -15.91
C ILE A 751 -7.70 18.44 -16.97
N LEU A 752 -7.16 17.28 -16.63
CA LEU A 752 -6.56 16.35 -17.58
C LEU A 752 -7.49 15.14 -17.66
N THR A 753 -8.16 14.94 -18.79
CA THR A 753 -9.13 13.87 -18.94
C THR A 753 -8.85 13.01 -20.16
N THR A 754 -9.06 11.71 -20.03
CA THR A 754 -8.98 10.75 -21.13
C THR A 754 -10.39 10.28 -21.50
N THR A 755 -10.61 9.95 -22.76
CA THR A 755 -11.85 9.30 -23.20
C THR A 755 -11.58 8.35 -24.36
N HIS A 756 -12.27 7.21 -24.37
CA HIS A 756 -12.45 6.38 -25.55
C HIS A 756 -13.75 6.67 -26.30
N ASP A 757 -14.69 7.37 -25.66
CA ASP A 757 -15.99 7.72 -26.23
C ASP A 757 -15.89 9.02 -27.04
N ARG A 758 -15.96 8.88 -28.37
CA ARG A 758 -16.00 9.99 -29.35
C ARG A 758 -17.20 10.92 -29.14
N SER A 759 -18.35 10.38 -28.74
CA SER A 759 -19.56 11.19 -28.52
C SER A 759 -19.36 12.13 -27.33
N PHE A 760 -18.83 11.59 -26.22
CA PHE A 760 -18.49 12.39 -25.05
C PHE A 760 -17.39 13.41 -25.35
N ALA A 761 -16.33 13.01 -26.08
CA ALA A 761 -15.27 13.92 -26.53
C ALA A 761 -15.83 15.13 -27.27
N ARG A 762 -16.66 14.90 -28.29
CA ARG A 762 -17.31 15.95 -29.08
C ARG A 762 -18.18 16.87 -28.23
N VAL A 763 -18.95 16.31 -27.28
CA VAL A 763 -19.81 17.10 -26.40
C VAL A 763 -18.98 17.96 -25.44
N LEU A 764 -17.94 17.41 -24.80
CA LEU A 764 -17.05 18.17 -23.93
C LEU A 764 -16.35 19.30 -24.68
N VAL A 765 -15.86 19.01 -25.89
CA VAL A 765 -15.26 20.01 -26.75
C VAL A 765 -16.28 21.09 -27.10
N ALA A 766 -17.50 20.75 -27.50
CA ALA A 766 -18.52 21.73 -27.85
C ALA A 766 -18.86 22.66 -26.67
N GLU A 767 -19.03 22.12 -25.46
CA GLU A 767 -19.37 22.89 -24.27
C GLU A 767 -18.21 23.81 -23.84
N ALA A 768 -16.97 23.30 -23.81
CA ALA A 768 -15.79 24.05 -23.35
C ALA A 768 -15.21 25.03 -24.39
N ARG A 769 -15.60 24.89 -25.66
CA ARG A 769 -15.09 25.71 -26.77
C ARG A 769 -15.55 27.16 -26.69
N SER A 770 -16.76 27.42 -26.20
CA SER A 770 -17.29 28.79 -26.05
C SER A 770 -16.39 29.69 -25.18
N GLY A 771 -15.71 29.11 -24.18
CA GLY A 771 -14.78 29.82 -23.31
C GLY A 771 -13.30 29.69 -23.69
N ASN A 772 -12.97 29.07 -24.83
CA ASN A 772 -11.58 28.72 -25.22
C ASN A 772 -10.81 27.96 -24.12
N GLN A 773 -11.50 27.05 -23.43
CA GLN A 773 -11.00 26.38 -22.23
C GLN A 773 -10.37 25.01 -22.49
N ILE A 774 -10.44 24.50 -23.73
CA ILE A 774 -10.08 23.12 -24.06
C ILE A 774 -8.99 23.00 -25.12
N GLU A 775 -8.11 22.05 -24.90
CA GLU A 775 -7.12 21.52 -25.83
C GLU A 775 -7.46 20.05 -26.09
N HIS A 776 -7.77 19.70 -27.34
CA HIS A 776 -8.19 18.36 -27.74
C HIS A 776 -7.09 17.65 -28.52
N ARG A 777 -6.55 16.57 -27.94
CA ARG A 777 -5.45 15.77 -28.49
C ARG A 777 -5.92 14.36 -28.81
N SER A 778 -5.56 13.86 -29.98
CA SER A 778 -5.68 12.43 -30.30
C SER A 778 -4.43 11.69 -29.86
N ILE A 779 -4.59 10.54 -29.20
CA ILE A 779 -3.51 9.66 -28.77
C ILE A 779 -3.21 8.61 -29.82
N HIS A 780 -1.93 8.47 -30.13
CA HIS A 780 -1.40 7.49 -31.06
C HIS A 780 -0.45 6.53 -30.34
N PRO A 781 -0.76 5.21 -30.30
CA PRO A 781 -0.03 4.27 -29.48
C PRO A 781 1.41 4.06 -29.93
N VAL A 782 2.21 3.56 -28.98
CA VAL A 782 3.51 2.92 -29.24
C VAL A 782 3.30 1.72 -30.16
N ASN A 783 4.15 1.60 -31.18
CA ASN A 783 4.16 0.46 -32.09
C ASN A 783 5.60 0.14 -32.55
N ALA A 784 5.76 -0.88 -33.40
CA ALA A 784 7.08 -1.31 -33.89
C ALA A 784 7.89 -0.19 -34.58
N SER A 785 7.22 0.77 -35.22
CA SER A 785 7.84 1.93 -35.88
C SER A 785 7.90 3.19 -35.02
N ARG A 786 7.15 3.22 -33.91
CA ARG A 786 7.01 4.36 -33.01
C ARG A 786 7.30 3.92 -31.57
N ARG A 787 8.53 4.16 -31.13
CA ARG A 787 9.01 3.77 -29.78
C ARG A 787 8.44 4.61 -28.63
N THR A 788 7.87 5.78 -28.90
CA THR A 788 7.29 6.69 -27.90
C THR A 788 5.90 7.14 -28.36
N LEU A 789 4.92 7.11 -27.46
CA LEU A 789 3.56 7.56 -27.71
C LEU A 789 3.55 8.99 -28.26
N GLU A 790 2.76 9.21 -29.30
CA GLU A 790 2.60 10.52 -29.92
C GLU A 790 1.20 11.07 -29.67
N THR A 791 1.11 12.40 -29.64
CA THR A 791 -0.18 13.10 -29.60
C THR A 791 -0.26 14.09 -30.75
N SER A 792 -1.37 14.10 -31.46
CA SER A 792 -1.67 15.09 -32.51
C SER A 792 -2.84 15.96 -32.09
N LEU A 793 -3.04 17.09 -32.76
CA LEU A 793 -4.33 17.78 -32.65
C LEU A 793 -5.45 16.86 -33.12
N ALA A 794 -6.60 16.95 -32.47
CA ALA A 794 -7.82 16.37 -33.00
C ALA A 794 -8.29 17.16 -34.24
N ILE A 795 -9.18 16.54 -35.03
CA ILE A 795 -9.66 17.10 -36.29
C ILE A 795 -10.24 18.51 -36.11
N GLU A 796 -10.97 18.76 -35.02
CA GLU A 796 -11.60 20.05 -34.78
C GLU A 796 -10.61 21.15 -34.39
N ASP A 797 -9.52 20.80 -33.70
CA ASP A 797 -8.48 21.76 -33.35
C ASP A 797 -7.58 22.08 -34.53
N LEU A 798 -7.37 21.13 -35.45
CA LEU A 798 -6.74 21.40 -36.74
C LEU A 798 -7.61 22.34 -37.60
N ASP A 799 -8.93 22.15 -37.60
CA ASP A 799 -9.86 23.06 -38.28
C ASP A 799 -9.84 24.47 -37.67
N ARG A 800 -9.61 24.59 -36.36
CA ARG A 800 -9.36 25.88 -35.70
C ARG A 800 -8.06 26.51 -36.19
N LYS A 801 -6.95 25.77 -36.27
CA LYS A 801 -5.68 26.30 -36.81
C LYS A 801 -5.86 26.81 -38.25
N ARG A 802 -6.64 26.10 -39.06
CA ARG A 802 -7.05 26.56 -40.39
C ARG A 802 -7.89 27.84 -40.33
N SER A 803 -8.85 27.90 -39.41
CA SER A 803 -9.71 29.09 -39.23
C SER A 803 -8.92 30.30 -38.75
N ASP A 804 -7.96 30.12 -37.84
CA ASP A 804 -7.05 31.17 -37.36
C ASP A 804 -6.17 31.67 -38.51
N PHE A 805 -5.66 30.76 -39.34
CA PHE A 805 -4.95 31.11 -40.58
C PHE A 805 -5.84 31.93 -41.56
N ILE A 806 -7.09 31.51 -41.78
CA ILE A 806 -8.03 32.23 -42.65
C ILE A 806 -8.40 33.61 -42.07
N ALA A 807 -8.55 33.70 -40.75
CA ALA A 807 -8.92 34.93 -40.05
C ALA A 807 -7.79 35.96 -39.97
N ASN A 808 -6.53 35.56 -40.18
CA ASN A 808 -5.36 36.43 -40.16
C ASN A 808 -4.67 36.46 -41.54
N PRO A 809 -5.21 37.22 -42.52
CA PRO A 809 -4.57 37.42 -43.81
C PRO A 809 -3.13 37.92 -43.68
N ASP A 810 -2.25 37.49 -44.59
CA ASP A 810 -0.82 37.86 -44.66
C ASP A 810 0.05 37.46 -43.45
N SER A 811 -0.50 36.71 -42.50
CA SER A 811 0.27 36.23 -41.35
C SER A 811 1.03 34.93 -41.68
N ALA A 812 2.32 35.04 -41.98
CA ALA A 812 3.21 33.89 -42.13
C ALA A 812 3.22 32.94 -40.89
N PRO A 813 3.26 33.40 -39.62
CA PRO A 813 3.26 32.50 -38.46
C PRO A 813 2.03 31.59 -38.38
N HIS A 814 0.81 32.12 -38.56
CA HIS A 814 -0.42 31.33 -38.57
C HIS A 814 -0.46 30.33 -39.73
N ALA A 815 0.03 30.72 -40.92
CA ALA A 815 0.12 29.84 -42.09
C ALA A 815 1.10 28.68 -41.87
N GLN A 816 2.29 28.99 -41.34
CA GLN A 816 3.33 28.02 -41.00
C GLN A 816 2.87 27.03 -39.92
N ASP A 817 2.20 27.54 -38.88
CA ASP A 817 1.63 26.69 -37.83
C ASP A 817 0.55 25.77 -38.39
N TYR A 818 -0.39 26.27 -39.19
CA TYR A 818 -1.41 25.43 -39.84
C TYR A 818 -0.78 24.34 -40.72
N ALA A 819 0.16 24.69 -41.60
CA ALA A 819 0.82 23.74 -42.50
C ALA A 819 1.62 22.66 -41.72
N ASN A 820 2.30 23.04 -40.63
CA ASN A 820 3.02 22.09 -39.79
C ASN A 820 2.06 21.17 -39.01
N GLN A 821 0.99 21.71 -38.44
CA GLN A 821 -0.02 20.88 -37.74
C GLN A 821 -0.76 19.95 -38.69
N ALA A 822 -1.05 20.38 -39.93
CA ALA A 822 -1.64 19.53 -40.95
C ALA A 822 -0.70 18.37 -41.32
N ARG A 823 0.61 18.62 -41.44
CA ARG A 823 1.62 17.58 -41.66
C ARG A 823 1.65 16.56 -40.52
N ILE A 824 1.80 17.03 -39.28
CA ILE A 824 1.84 16.17 -38.08
C ILE A 824 0.57 15.31 -37.99
N PHE A 825 -0.59 15.89 -38.31
CA PHE A 825 -1.86 15.19 -38.33
C PHE A 825 -1.90 14.04 -39.36
N LEU A 826 -1.44 14.31 -40.60
CA LEU A 826 -1.35 13.27 -41.63
C LEU A 826 -0.36 12.17 -41.24
N GLU A 827 0.82 12.55 -40.76
CA GLU A 827 1.88 11.62 -40.32
C GLU A 827 1.40 10.69 -39.23
N ALA A 828 0.80 11.24 -38.16
CA ALA A 828 0.40 10.47 -37.01
C ALA A 828 -0.66 9.41 -37.38
N ARG A 829 -1.63 9.78 -38.23
CA ARG A 829 -2.70 8.89 -38.72
C ARG A 829 -2.20 7.81 -39.66
N LEU A 830 -1.27 8.15 -40.56
CA LEU A 830 -0.66 7.17 -41.45
C LEU A 830 0.28 6.23 -40.70
N GLY A 831 1.01 6.73 -39.71
CA GLY A 831 1.89 5.94 -38.85
C GLY A 831 1.17 4.79 -38.14
N ASP A 832 -0.08 5.02 -37.71
CA ASP A 832 -0.87 3.98 -37.03
C ASP A 832 -1.14 2.75 -37.92
N LEU A 833 -1.20 2.90 -39.26
CA LEU A 833 -1.44 1.78 -40.18
C LEU A 833 -0.30 0.74 -40.16
N PHE A 834 0.90 1.14 -39.75
CA PHE A 834 2.11 0.32 -39.81
C PHE A 834 2.46 -0.35 -38.48
N ASP A 835 1.49 -0.43 -37.56
CA ASP A 835 1.62 -1.16 -36.30
C ASP A 835 1.62 -2.70 -36.48
N ASP A 836 1.26 -3.21 -37.67
CA ASP A 836 1.37 -4.65 -37.97
C ASP A 836 2.82 -5.04 -38.35
N PRO A 837 3.50 -5.95 -37.61
CA PRO A 837 4.85 -6.40 -37.94
C PRO A 837 4.99 -7.05 -39.32
N ALA A 838 3.90 -7.57 -39.91
CA ALA A 838 3.91 -8.09 -41.27
C ALA A 838 4.01 -6.97 -42.33
N TYR A 839 3.64 -5.75 -41.97
CA TYR A 839 3.61 -4.58 -42.84
C TYR A 839 4.26 -3.37 -42.16
N PRO A 840 5.54 -3.43 -41.79
CA PRO A 840 6.20 -2.33 -41.11
C PRO A 840 6.37 -1.14 -42.07
N ALA A 841 6.48 0.06 -41.49
CA ALA A 841 6.73 1.30 -42.22
C ALA A 841 8.04 1.22 -43.04
N PHE A 842 9.05 0.52 -42.51
CA PHE A 842 10.35 0.32 -43.14
C PHE A 842 10.91 -1.08 -42.89
N SER A 843 11.80 -1.53 -43.78
CA SER A 843 12.51 -2.81 -43.68
C SER A 843 13.65 -2.80 -42.65
N ALA A 844 14.10 -1.62 -42.22
CA ALA A 844 15.11 -1.39 -41.21
C ALA A 844 14.65 -0.24 -40.29
N PRO A 845 15.02 -0.23 -38.99
CA PRO A 845 14.69 0.88 -38.09
C PRO A 845 15.43 2.14 -38.56
N SER A 846 14.70 3.10 -39.12
CA SER A 846 15.21 4.44 -39.42
C SER A 846 14.58 5.45 -38.46
N ASP A 847 15.36 6.41 -37.99
CA ASP A 847 15.01 7.31 -36.88
C ASP A 847 13.91 8.36 -37.17
N SER A 848 13.35 8.45 -38.39
CA SER A 848 12.30 9.44 -38.67
C SER A 848 11.25 8.96 -39.67
N THR A 849 10.09 8.54 -39.16
CA THR A 849 8.86 8.29 -39.94
C THR A 849 8.23 9.62 -40.36
N THR A 850 8.70 10.20 -41.46
CA THR A 850 8.13 11.44 -42.03
C THR A 850 7.00 11.14 -43.01
N LEU A 851 6.20 12.14 -43.36
CA LEU A 851 4.98 11.99 -44.16
C LEU A 851 5.20 11.25 -45.50
N MET A 852 6.20 11.67 -46.26
CA MET A 852 6.39 11.14 -47.62
C MET A 852 6.84 9.70 -47.65
N PRO A 853 7.83 9.27 -46.85
CA PRO A 853 8.16 7.86 -46.70
C PRO A 853 6.96 6.98 -46.29
N LEU A 854 6.14 7.43 -45.33
CA LEU A 854 4.93 6.71 -44.91
C LEU A 854 3.92 6.57 -46.05
N TYR A 855 3.70 7.66 -46.79
CA TYR A 855 2.80 7.67 -47.95
C TYR A 855 3.32 6.77 -49.08
N ASP A 856 4.60 6.85 -49.42
CA ASP A 856 5.21 6.06 -50.50
C ASP A 856 5.19 4.56 -50.15
N ARG A 857 5.38 4.21 -48.87
CA ARG A 857 5.19 2.85 -48.36
C ARG A 857 3.75 2.37 -48.50
N LEU A 858 2.78 3.17 -48.06
CA LEU A 858 1.36 2.86 -48.18
C LEU A 858 0.96 2.61 -49.64
N ARG A 859 1.41 3.48 -50.54
CA ARG A 859 1.16 3.36 -51.99
C ARG A 859 1.69 2.03 -52.54
N GLY A 860 2.85 1.58 -52.09
CA GLY A 860 3.41 0.27 -52.44
C GLY A 860 2.52 -0.90 -52.00
N LEU A 861 2.04 -0.87 -50.75
CA LEU A 861 1.17 -1.92 -50.18
C LEU A 861 -0.21 -1.97 -50.86
N VAL A 862 -0.79 -0.80 -51.16
CA VAL A 862 -2.06 -0.69 -51.90
C VAL A 862 -1.92 -1.21 -53.33
N SER A 863 -0.82 -0.86 -54.01
CA SER A 863 -0.53 -1.37 -55.36
C SER A 863 -0.34 -2.90 -55.35
N GLY A 864 0.31 -3.43 -54.31
CA GLY A 864 0.53 -4.87 -54.12
C GLY A 864 -0.70 -5.65 -53.62
N ARG A 865 -1.77 -4.97 -53.20
CA ARG A 865 -3.01 -5.58 -52.67
C ARG A 865 -2.76 -6.63 -51.57
N SER A 866 -1.80 -6.33 -50.68
CA SER A 866 -1.19 -7.30 -49.77
C SER A 866 -2.16 -7.95 -48.78
N ASN A 867 -3.23 -7.26 -48.37
CA ASN A 867 -4.29 -7.81 -47.52
C ASN A 867 -5.66 -7.14 -47.80
N GLU A 868 -6.67 -7.48 -47.01
CA GLU A 868 -8.03 -6.92 -47.12
C GLU A 868 -8.06 -5.39 -46.93
N LEU A 869 -7.34 -4.84 -45.95
CA LEU A 869 -7.24 -3.39 -45.72
C LEU A 869 -6.65 -2.66 -46.93
N PHE A 870 -5.52 -3.13 -47.47
CA PHE A 870 -4.85 -2.51 -48.62
C PHE A 870 -5.59 -2.71 -49.95
N ARG A 871 -6.64 -3.55 -49.96
CA ARG A 871 -7.61 -3.65 -51.07
C ARG A 871 -8.77 -2.67 -50.92
N SER A 872 -8.90 -1.97 -49.79
CA SER A 872 -9.99 -1.02 -49.57
C SER A 872 -9.93 0.12 -50.61
N PRO A 873 -11.08 0.47 -51.22
CA PRO A 873 -11.16 1.59 -52.15
C PRO A 873 -10.85 2.94 -51.46
N VAL A 874 -11.04 3.04 -50.14
CA VAL A 874 -10.71 4.24 -49.35
C VAL A 874 -9.21 4.52 -49.40
N LEU A 875 -8.39 3.48 -49.15
CA LEU A 875 -6.92 3.58 -49.20
C LEU A 875 -6.42 3.82 -50.63
N ALA A 876 -7.01 3.15 -51.62
CA ALA A 876 -6.70 3.35 -53.03
C ALA A 876 -6.96 4.81 -53.47
N LYS A 877 -8.10 5.37 -53.08
CA LYS A 877 -8.45 6.75 -53.40
C LYS A 877 -7.51 7.76 -52.74
N PHE A 878 -7.11 7.54 -51.48
CA PHE A 878 -6.13 8.39 -50.81
C PHE A 878 -4.76 8.34 -51.50
N CYS A 879 -4.30 7.15 -51.88
CA CYS A 879 -3.03 6.99 -52.59
C CYS A 879 -3.04 7.61 -54.00
N ALA A 880 -4.21 7.78 -54.61
CA ALA A 880 -4.37 8.40 -55.92
C ALA A 880 -4.62 9.94 -55.86
N ASP A 881 -4.64 10.56 -54.68
CA ASP A 881 -4.91 12.01 -54.57
C ASP A 881 -3.77 12.85 -55.21
N ALA A 882 -4.14 13.71 -56.16
CA ALA A 882 -3.21 14.55 -56.90
C ALA A 882 -2.38 15.50 -56.02
N ALA A 883 -2.85 15.86 -54.82
CA ALA A 883 -2.13 16.73 -53.91
C ALA A 883 -0.84 16.10 -53.33
N LEU A 884 -0.74 14.77 -53.33
CA LEU A 884 0.44 14.03 -52.84
C LEU A 884 1.32 13.48 -53.98
N ALA A 885 0.96 13.77 -55.24
CA ALA A 885 1.76 13.38 -56.40
C ALA A 885 3.13 14.10 -56.41
N GLU A 886 4.09 13.48 -57.09
CA GLU A 886 5.41 14.09 -57.29
C GLU A 886 5.29 15.42 -58.05
N GLY A 887 5.94 16.48 -57.53
CA GLY A 887 5.83 17.84 -58.07
C GLY A 887 4.60 18.65 -57.64
N ALA A 888 3.66 18.08 -56.88
CA ALA A 888 2.49 18.81 -56.39
C ALA A 888 2.85 19.89 -55.36
N ALA A 889 2.19 21.06 -55.45
CA ALA A 889 2.43 22.19 -54.56
C ALA A 889 2.14 21.85 -53.08
N ALA A 890 1.07 21.09 -52.81
CA ALA A 890 0.71 20.67 -51.46
C ALA A 890 1.78 19.74 -50.84
N ARG A 891 2.33 18.78 -51.61
CA ARG A 891 3.46 17.94 -51.21
C ARG A 891 4.70 18.78 -50.87
N ARG A 892 5.02 19.82 -51.65
CA ARG A 892 6.13 20.75 -51.35
C ARG A 892 5.91 21.49 -50.02
N VAL A 893 4.73 22.07 -49.81
CA VAL A 893 4.40 22.82 -48.59
C VAL A 893 4.48 21.93 -47.35
N LEU A 894 3.92 20.71 -47.43
CA LEU A 894 3.98 19.73 -46.35
C LEU A 894 5.41 19.25 -46.06
N ASN A 895 6.29 19.14 -47.05
CA ASN A 895 7.69 18.80 -46.81
C ASN A 895 8.49 19.97 -46.23
N GLN A 896 8.27 21.19 -46.73
CA GLN A 896 8.97 22.38 -46.24
C GLN A 896 8.61 22.71 -44.79
N SER A 897 7.40 22.37 -44.34
CA SER A 897 7.00 22.58 -42.94
C SER A 897 7.71 21.65 -41.94
N HIS A 898 8.42 20.61 -42.40
CA HIS A 898 9.19 19.67 -41.58
C HIS A 898 10.66 20.08 -41.34
N HIS A 899 11.27 20.85 -42.25
CA HIS A 899 12.72 21.13 -42.25
C HIS A 899 13.07 22.51 -41.65
N ARG A 900 14.37 22.81 -41.52
CA ARG A 900 14.92 24.11 -41.05
C ARG A 900 14.40 25.34 -41.84
N ASP A 901 13.71 25.12 -42.96
CA ASP A 901 13.10 26.15 -43.81
C ASP A 901 11.62 26.40 -43.48
N ARG A 902 11.10 25.97 -42.31
CA ARG A 902 9.73 26.28 -41.86
C ARG A 902 9.41 27.77 -41.98
N ASP A 903 10.36 28.62 -41.62
CA ASP A 903 10.20 30.07 -41.61
C ASP A 903 10.23 30.67 -43.03
N ALA A 904 10.60 29.88 -44.05
CA ALA A 904 10.58 30.28 -45.45
C ALA A 904 9.21 30.14 -46.12
N LEU A 905 8.26 29.41 -45.51
CA LEU A 905 6.89 29.29 -46.03
C LEU A 905 6.13 30.61 -45.85
N SER A 906 5.68 31.19 -46.95
CA SER A 906 4.87 32.40 -46.96
C SER A 906 3.37 32.08 -46.77
N TYR A 907 2.60 33.11 -46.38
CA TYR A 907 1.13 33.03 -46.29
C TYR A 907 0.50 32.57 -47.62
N VAL A 908 0.95 33.14 -48.74
CA VAL A 908 0.40 32.89 -50.08
C VAL A 908 0.61 31.44 -50.51
N GLU A 909 1.76 30.86 -50.21
CA GLU A 909 2.06 29.46 -50.58
C GLU A 909 1.13 28.46 -49.87
N VAL A 910 0.82 28.71 -48.59
CA VAL A 910 -0.13 27.87 -47.83
C VAL A 910 -1.56 28.13 -48.31
N GLN A 911 -1.92 29.38 -48.61
CA GLN A 911 -3.24 29.75 -49.14
C GLN A 911 -3.55 29.04 -50.47
N GLN A 912 -2.58 28.94 -51.37
CA GLN A 912 -2.73 28.27 -52.66
C GLN A 912 -3.07 26.77 -52.54
N VAL A 913 -2.67 26.13 -51.44
CA VAL A 913 -2.87 24.68 -51.21
C VAL A 913 -3.89 24.37 -50.12
N ASP A 914 -4.56 25.37 -49.53
CA ASP A 914 -5.49 25.19 -48.41
C ASP A 914 -6.63 24.20 -48.72
N ALA A 915 -7.20 24.28 -49.92
CA ALA A 915 -8.25 23.35 -50.36
C ALA A 915 -7.74 21.90 -50.44
N ASP A 916 -6.49 21.71 -50.85
CA ASP A 916 -5.84 20.41 -50.90
C ASP A 916 -5.57 19.87 -49.48
N LEU A 917 -5.04 20.71 -48.59
CA LEU A 917 -4.79 20.32 -47.19
C LEU A 917 -6.09 19.95 -46.46
N ARG A 918 -7.17 20.70 -46.66
CA ARG A 918 -8.50 20.39 -46.12
C ARG A 918 -9.02 19.05 -46.64
N ARG A 919 -8.84 18.76 -47.94
CA ARG A 919 -9.24 17.50 -48.56
C ARG A 919 -8.42 16.34 -48.01
N LEU A 920 -7.10 16.46 -47.98
CA LEU A 920 -6.18 15.44 -47.45
C LEU A 920 -6.46 15.10 -45.99
N ARG A 921 -6.73 16.12 -45.16
CA ARG A 921 -7.18 15.94 -43.77
C ARG A 921 -8.44 15.06 -43.68
N SER A 922 -9.46 15.34 -44.49
CA SER A 922 -10.69 14.52 -44.51
C SER A 922 -10.43 13.10 -45.03
N SER A 923 -9.60 12.96 -46.05
CA SER A 923 -9.30 11.66 -46.65
C SER A 923 -8.47 10.77 -45.71
N VAL A 924 -7.49 11.33 -44.96
CA VAL A 924 -6.67 10.54 -44.03
C VAL A 924 -7.49 10.02 -42.84
N GLU A 925 -8.48 10.79 -42.36
CA GLU A 925 -9.36 10.34 -41.28
C GLU A 925 -10.22 9.16 -41.71
N ARG A 926 -10.70 9.17 -42.97
CA ARG A 926 -11.39 8.00 -43.54
C ARG A 926 -10.47 6.79 -43.64
N VAL A 927 -9.22 6.99 -44.07
CA VAL A 927 -8.21 5.92 -44.09
C VAL A 927 -7.98 5.37 -42.69
N HIS A 928 -7.88 6.23 -41.69
CA HIS A 928 -7.69 5.83 -40.31
C HIS A 928 -8.90 5.12 -39.71
N GLU A 929 -10.12 5.55 -40.04
CA GLU A 929 -11.36 4.85 -39.66
C GLU A 929 -11.44 3.46 -40.30
N GLU A 930 -11.08 3.35 -41.58
CA GLU A 930 -11.04 2.08 -42.30
C GLU A 930 -10.02 1.11 -41.69
N PHE A 931 -8.85 1.63 -41.28
CA PHE A 931 -7.86 0.89 -40.51
C PHE A 931 -8.42 0.40 -39.16
N ARG A 932 -9.22 1.21 -38.46
CA ARG A 932 -9.87 0.79 -37.21
C ARG A 932 -10.87 -0.33 -37.44
N ARG A 933 -11.73 -0.22 -38.46
CA ARG A 933 -12.68 -1.29 -38.82
C ARG A 933 -11.95 -2.59 -39.10
N TYR A 934 -10.84 -2.51 -39.86
CA TYR A 934 -9.99 -3.67 -40.12
C TYR A 934 -9.44 -4.30 -38.84
N ARG A 935 -8.92 -3.49 -37.90
CA ARG A 935 -8.41 -3.98 -36.60
C ARG A 935 -9.49 -4.62 -35.73
N TRP A 936 -10.72 -4.09 -35.76
CA TRP A 936 -11.87 -4.68 -35.05
C TRP A 936 -12.56 -5.82 -35.81
N ARG A 937 -12.05 -6.20 -36.99
CA ARG A 937 -12.68 -7.19 -37.87
C ARG A 937 -14.12 -6.82 -38.24
N GLU A 938 -14.40 -5.53 -38.29
CA GLU A 938 -15.64 -4.98 -38.82
C GLU A 938 -15.57 -4.96 -40.36
N PRO A 939 -16.71 -5.08 -41.05
CA PRO A 939 -16.73 -4.97 -42.50
C PRO A 939 -16.13 -3.64 -42.99
N LEU A 940 -15.16 -3.71 -43.88
CA LEU A 940 -14.58 -2.53 -44.53
C LEU A 940 -15.60 -1.85 -45.45
N GLU A 941 -15.36 -0.59 -45.77
CA GLU A 941 -16.18 0.17 -46.72
C GLU A 941 -15.98 -0.41 -48.13
N ASN A 942 -16.84 -1.38 -48.50
CA ASN A 942 -16.95 -1.82 -49.89
C ASN A 942 -17.41 -0.63 -50.74
N GLU A 943 -16.93 -0.54 -51.98
CA GLU A 943 -17.47 0.37 -53.00
C GLU A 943 -19.00 0.18 -53.05
N ARG A 944 -19.74 1.07 -52.37
CA ARG A 944 -21.14 1.28 -52.69
C ARG A 944 -21.12 1.94 -54.06
N ILE A 945 -21.57 1.18 -55.05
CA ILE A 945 -21.98 1.71 -56.35
C ILE A 945 -22.97 2.84 -56.05
N GLU A 946 -22.55 4.09 -56.28
CA GLU A 946 -23.38 5.31 -56.22
C GLU A 946 -24.42 5.32 -57.36
N ALA A 947 -25.13 4.22 -57.58
CA ALA A 947 -26.34 4.22 -58.39
C ALA A 947 -27.51 4.58 -57.48
N VAL A 948 -27.72 5.89 -57.27
CA VAL A 948 -28.98 6.41 -56.73
C VAL A 948 -30.07 5.98 -57.72
N ALA A 949 -30.71 4.84 -57.46
CA ALA A 949 -31.77 4.33 -58.30
C ALA A 949 -33.04 5.14 -57.99
N ARG A 950 -33.29 6.18 -58.79
CA ARG A 950 -34.54 6.95 -58.76
C ARG A 950 -35.73 5.99 -58.77
N LEU A 951 -36.68 6.20 -57.87
CA LEU A 951 -37.90 5.38 -57.84
C LEU A 951 -38.67 5.56 -59.15
N THR A 952 -39.35 4.50 -59.59
CA THR A 952 -40.27 4.57 -60.72
C THR A 952 -41.36 5.59 -60.40
N GLY A 953 -41.44 6.66 -61.20
CA GLY A 953 -42.39 7.74 -60.99
C GLY A 953 -43.84 7.33 -61.26
N ILE A 954 -44.78 8.06 -60.66
CA ILE A 954 -46.22 7.85 -60.86
C ILE A 954 -46.61 8.19 -62.30
N SER A 955 -47.39 7.31 -62.93
CA SER A 955 -48.15 7.66 -64.14
C SER A 955 -49.52 8.24 -63.73
N ALA A 956 -49.57 9.54 -63.41
CA ALA A 956 -50.81 10.20 -63.02
C ALA A 956 -51.72 10.40 -64.26
N PRO A 957 -53.05 10.18 -64.13
CA PRO A 957 -53.99 10.52 -65.20
C PRO A 957 -53.99 12.04 -65.46
N PRO A 958 -54.38 12.50 -66.67
CA PRO A 958 -54.55 13.93 -66.94
C PRO A 958 -55.62 14.51 -66.02
N LEU A 959 -55.21 15.45 -65.19
CA LEU A 959 -55.94 16.09 -64.12
C LEU A 959 -55.73 17.59 -64.28
N ASN A 960 -56.84 18.33 -64.29
CA ASN A 960 -56.86 19.79 -64.27
C ASN A 960 -58.13 20.21 -63.54
N VAL A 961 -58.05 20.31 -62.21
CA VAL A 961 -59.21 20.57 -61.36
C VAL A 961 -59.04 21.92 -60.65
N PRO A 962 -60.11 22.70 -60.47
CA PRO A 962 -60.02 23.96 -59.75
C PRO A 962 -59.78 23.70 -58.25
N ILE A 963 -58.95 24.54 -57.63
CA ILE A 963 -58.90 24.69 -56.18
C ILE A 963 -60.02 25.66 -55.82
N VAL A 964 -61.09 25.13 -55.23
CA VAL A 964 -62.29 25.92 -54.89
C VAL A 964 -62.39 26.06 -53.38
N GLN A 965 -62.68 27.28 -52.93
CA GLN A 965 -63.01 27.66 -51.56
C GLN A 965 -61.99 27.27 -50.46
N ASP A 966 -61.87 28.12 -49.45
CA ASP A 966 -61.11 27.78 -48.24
C ASP A 966 -61.98 26.90 -47.33
N ILE A 967 -61.55 25.68 -47.04
CA ILE A 967 -62.29 24.72 -46.20
C ILE A 967 -61.89 24.89 -44.73
N ALA A 968 -62.88 25.13 -43.87
CA ALA A 968 -62.72 25.20 -42.42
C ALA A 968 -63.10 23.87 -41.76
N ALA A 969 -62.56 23.55 -40.59
CA ALA A 969 -63.03 22.37 -39.82
C ALA A 969 -63.80 22.78 -38.55
N PHE A 970 -64.07 24.07 -38.34
CA PHE A 970 -64.89 24.63 -37.27
C PHE A 970 -66.23 25.19 -37.81
N SER A 971 -67.28 25.22 -36.98
CA SER A 971 -68.64 25.63 -37.37
C SER A 971 -69.11 26.94 -36.70
N GLY A 972 -68.18 27.79 -36.25
CA GLY A 972 -68.49 29.12 -35.71
C GLY A 972 -68.41 30.18 -36.81
N HIS A 973 -69.43 31.03 -36.91
CA HIS A 973 -69.61 32.12 -37.90
C HIS A 973 -68.30 32.66 -38.49
N VAL A 974 -68.12 32.46 -39.80
CA VAL A 974 -67.07 33.09 -40.61
C VAL A 974 -67.59 34.45 -41.10
N PRO A 975 -66.89 35.58 -40.89
CA PRO A 975 -67.22 36.81 -41.59
C PRO A 975 -66.85 36.65 -43.07
N SER A 976 -67.81 36.90 -43.97
CA SER A 976 -67.56 36.96 -45.41
C SER A 976 -66.48 38.00 -45.71
N GLY A 977 -65.35 37.53 -46.25
CA GLY A 977 -64.16 38.37 -46.40
C GLY A 977 -63.10 37.71 -47.26
N GLY A 978 -63.46 37.36 -48.48
CA GLY A 978 -62.52 37.06 -49.56
C GLY A 978 -63.08 37.67 -50.84
N SER A 979 -62.53 38.81 -51.26
CA SER A 979 -62.95 39.49 -52.48
C SER A 979 -62.66 38.63 -53.71
N GLN A 980 -63.58 38.65 -54.66
CA GLN A 980 -63.33 38.28 -56.05
C GLN A 980 -62.25 39.20 -56.63
N ASP A 981 -61.04 38.70 -56.80
CA ASP A 981 -60.14 39.00 -57.91
C ASP A 981 -58.86 38.16 -57.79
N SER A 982 -58.91 36.93 -58.32
CA SER A 982 -57.70 36.17 -58.64
C SER A 982 -58.07 35.05 -59.60
N SER A 983 -57.20 34.81 -60.59
CA SER A 983 -57.23 33.64 -61.47
C SER A 983 -57.60 32.37 -60.71
N VAL A 984 -58.56 31.58 -61.21
CA VAL A 984 -58.91 30.27 -60.64
C VAL A 984 -57.63 29.44 -60.58
N GLU A 985 -57.12 29.20 -59.37
CA GLU A 985 -55.94 28.38 -59.15
C GLU A 985 -56.29 26.93 -59.50
N MET A 986 -55.51 26.31 -60.38
CA MET A 986 -55.78 24.95 -60.87
C MET A 986 -54.77 23.97 -60.28
N PHE A 987 -55.24 22.85 -59.76
CA PHE A 987 -54.41 21.70 -59.40
C PHE A 987 -54.30 20.75 -60.60
N THR A 988 -53.08 20.51 -61.06
CA THR A 988 -52.82 19.78 -62.31
C THR A 988 -51.94 18.54 -62.10
N SER A 989 -51.97 17.58 -63.04
CA SER A 989 -51.12 16.37 -62.99
C SER A 989 -49.63 16.65 -62.91
N ALA A 990 -49.18 17.85 -63.30
CA ALA A 990 -47.77 18.25 -63.23
C ALA A 990 -47.19 18.14 -61.82
N TRP A 991 -48.03 18.30 -60.77
CA TRP A 991 -47.60 18.17 -59.38
C TRP A 991 -47.07 16.76 -59.03
N PHE A 992 -47.62 15.72 -59.67
CA PHE A 992 -47.18 14.33 -59.47
C PHE A 992 -45.86 14.00 -60.19
N ALA A 993 -45.29 14.95 -60.96
CA ALA A 993 -43.98 14.78 -61.56
C ALA A 993 -42.91 14.56 -60.48
N ASN A 994 -42.02 13.59 -60.69
CA ASN A 994 -40.99 13.20 -59.73
C ASN A 994 -41.54 12.72 -58.36
N LYS A 995 -42.78 12.21 -58.31
CA LYS A 995 -43.34 11.52 -57.12
C LYS A 995 -43.41 10.02 -57.33
N ALA A 996 -43.51 9.25 -56.25
CA ALA A 996 -43.72 7.80 -56.22
C ALA A 996 -44.77 7.46 -55.16
N LEU A 997 -45.39 6.27 -55.25
CA LEU A 997 -46.44 5.83 -54.32
C LEU A 997 -45.98 4.63 -53.49
N PHE A 998 -46.20 4.70 -52.18
CA PHE A 998 -45.99 3.57 -51.27
C PHE A 998 -47.27 3.21 -50.54
N TYR A 999 -47.68 1.96 -50.62
CA TYR A 999 -48.72 1.40 -49.77
C TYR A 999 -48.18 1.22 -48.34
N VAL A 1000 -48.82 1.85 -47.34
CA VAL A 1000 -48.40 1.78 -45.92
C VAL A 1000 -49.19 0.68 -45.22
N ARG A 1001 -48.50 -0.39 -44.79
CA ARG A 1001 -49.14 -1.60 -44.25
C ARG A 1001 -49.49 -1.51 -42.77
N TYR A 1002 -48.61 -0.90 -41.99
CA TYR A 1002 -48.72 -0.85 -40.53
C TYR A 1002 -48.95 0.58 -40.05
N ASP A 1003 -49.60 0.71 -38.90
CA ASP A 1003 -49.83 1.99 -38.22
C ASP A 1003 -48.52 2.54 -37.63
N THR A 1004 -47.73 3.19 -38.48
CA THR A 1004 -46.34 3.63 -38.20
C THR A 1004 -46.13 5.12 -38.46
N MET A 1005 -47.10 5.79 -39.09
CA MET A 1005 -47.13 7.23 -39.40
C MET A 1005 -48.30 7.95 -38.72
N GLY A 1006 -48.92 7.30 -37.74
CA GLY A 1006 -49.96 7.84 -36.86
C GLY A 1006 -51.19 8.35 -37.59
N PHE A 1007 -51.76 9.44 -37.06
CA PHE A 1007 -52.98 10.04 -37.60
C PHE A 1007 -52.82 10.68 -38.99
N ALA A 1008 -51.58 10.99 -39.40
CA ALA A 1008 -51.30 11.61 -40.70
C ALA A 1008 -51.50 10.61 -41.85
N ILE A 1009 -50.98 9.40 -41.73
CA ILE A 1009 -51.15 8.34 -42.74
C ILE A 1009 -51.59 7.04 -42.06
N PRO A 1010 -52.91 6.77 -42.01
CA PRO A 1010 -53.44 5.53 -41.46
C PRO A 1010 -52.96 4.29 -42.22
N SER A 1011 -52.85 3.16 -41.51
CA SER A 1011 -52.58 1.86 -42.14
C SER A 1011 -53.60 1.55 -43.25
N GLY A 1012 -53.12 1.05 -44.39
CA GLY A 1012 -53.92 0.78 -45.58
C GLY A 1012 -53.99 1.94 -46.58
N SER A 1013 -53.49 3.13 -46.21
CA SER A 1013 -53.41 4.28 -47.10
C SER A 1013 -52.16 4.24 -47.99
N VAL A 1014 -52.12 5.12 -49.01
CA VAL A 1014 -50.98 5.25 -49.90
C VAL A 1014 -50.26 6.57 -49.64
N ALA A 1015 -48.98 6.51 -49.25
CA ALA A 1015 -48.12 7.66 -49.10
C ALA A 1015 -47.58 8.11 -50.47
N ILE A 1016 -47.66 9.41 -50.75
CA ILE A 1016 -47.04 10.05 -51.90
C ILE A 1016 -45.67 10.58 -51.45
N VAL A 1017 -44.60 10.12 -52.08
CA VAL A 1017 -43.23 10.49 -51.72
C VAL A 1017 -42.48 11.11 -52.90
N GLU A 1018 -41.39 11.81 -52.62
CA GLU A 1018 -40.45 12.25 -53.65
C GLU A 1018 -39.72 11.04 -54.27
N ALA A 1019 -39.74 10.91 -55.61
CA ALA A 1019 -39.13 9.78 -56.31
C ALA A 1019 -37.59 9.82 -56.28
N THR A 1020 -37.02 11.02 -56.13
CA THR A 1020 -35.58 11.21 -55.93
C THR A 1020 -35.32 11.31 -54.42
N PRO A 1021 -34.34 10.58 -53.86
CA PRO A 1021 -33.95 10.74 -52.47
C PRO A 1021 -33.61 12.20 -52.17
N SER A 1022 -34.12 12.71 -51.06
CA SER A 1022 -33.90 14.10 -50.64
C SER A 1022 -33.23 14.15 -49.27
N ALA A 1023 -33.05 15.36 -48.72
CA ALA A 1023 -32.59 15.58 -47.36
C ALA A 1023 -33.76 16.13 -46.52
N PRO A 1024 -34.68 15.26 -46.03
CA PRO A 1024 -35.82 15.71 -45.24
C PRO A 1024 -35.36 16.37 -43.93
N ARG A 1025 -36.14 17.34 -43.47
CA ARG A 1025 -35.92 18.06 -42.22
C ARG A 1025 -36.24 17.16 -41.04
N ASP A 1026 -35.74 17.56 -39.87
CA ASP A 1026 -36.14 16.93 -38.62
C ASP A 1026 -37.68 16.94 -38.48
N HIS A 1027 -38.22 15.86 -37.92
CA HIS A 1027 -39.65 15.57 -37.81
C HIS A 1027 -40.44 15.38 -39.12
N ASP A 1028 -39.83 15.35 -40.31
CA ASP A 1028 -40.55 15.01 -41.54
C ASP A 1028 -41.02 13.54 -41.53
N LEU A 1029 -42.16 13.26 -42.16
CA LEU A 1029 -42.56 11.90 -42.51
C LEU A 1029 -41.75 11.41 -43.71
N VAL A 1030 -41.18 10.22 -43.61
CA VAL A 1030 -40.29 9.66 -44.64
C VAL A 1030 -40.60 8.19 -44.93
N VAL A 1031 -40.35 7.78 -46.16
CA VAL A 1031 -40.13 6.38 -46.51
C VAL A 1031 -38.62 6.19 -46.69
N ALA A 1032 -38.01 5.43 -45.79
CA ALA A 1032 -36.58 5.14 -45.82
C ALA A 1032 -36.32 3.75 -46.41
N ARG A 1033 -35.39 3.64 -47.36
CA ARG A 1033 -35.05 2.38 -48.03
C ARG A 1033 -33.63 1.93 -47.68
N ARG A 1034 -33.50 0.69 -47.21
CA ARG A 1034 -32.22 0.03 -46.95
C ARG A 1034 -32.22 -1.35 -47.60
N GLY A 1035 -31.56 -1.45 -48.76
CA GLY A 1035 -31.58 -2.69 -49.56
C GLY A 1035 -32.99 -3.00 -50.05
N ARG A 1036 -33.53 -4.17 -49.68
CA ARG A 1036 -34.92 -4.53 -50.00
C ARG A 1036 -35.95 -3.88 -49.09
N ALA A 1037 -35.58 -3.57 -47.83
CA ALA A 1037 -36.50 -3.09 -46.81
C ALA A 1037 -36.90 -1.62 -46.99
N ALA A 1038 -38.20 -1.34 -46.93
CA ALA A 1038 -38.77 0.00 -46.81
C ALA A 1038 -39.48 0.24 -45.45
N PHE A 1039 -39.10 1.34 -44.79
CA PHE A 1039 -39.64 1.80 -43.51
C PHE A 1039 -40.46 3.06 -43.70
N ALA A 1040 -41.69 3.11 -43.18
CA ALA A 1040 -42.58 4.27 -43.28
C ALA A 1040 -42.72 4.94 -41.90
N ARG A 1041 -41.96 6.00 -41.61
CA ARG A 1041 -41.74 6.48 -40.23
C ARG A 1041 -41.49 7.99 -40.16
N ARG A 1042 -41.50 8.56 -38.94
CA ARG A 1042 -41.05 9.94 -38.70
C ARG A 1042 -39.54 9.98 -38.54
N LEU A 1043 -38.91 10.92 -39.24
CA LEU A 1043 -37.48 11.20 -39.13
C LEU A 1043 -37.20 12.03 -37.88
N LEU A 1044 -36.23 11.61 -37.07
CA LEU A 1044 -35.70 12.35 -35.94
C LEU A 1044 -34.20 12.58 -36.15
N ARG A 1045 -33.78 13.83 -36.27
CA ARG A 1045 -32.38 14.23 -36.44
C ARG A 1045 -31.85 14.86 -35.14
N PRO A 1046 -30.70 14.41 -34.63
CA PRO A 1046 -30.06 15.08 -33.50
C PRO A 1046 -29.59 16.48 -33.92
N ARG A 1047 -29.87 17.51 -33.09
CA ARG A 1047 -29.53 18.92 -33.39
C ARG A 1047 -28.04 19.14 -33.71
N ASN A 1048 -27.15 18.33 -33.13
CA ASN A 1048 -25.69 18.44 -33.25
C ASN A 1048 -24.99 17.07 -33.48
N GLY A 1049 -25.69 16.06 -34.01
CA GLY A 1049 -25.16 14.69 -34.19
C GLY A 1049 -25.13 14.25 -35.64
N GLU A 1050 -24.31 13.23 -35.94
CA GLU A 1050 -24.32 12.52 -37.23
C GLU A 1050 -25.35 11.38 -37.18
N GLY A 1051 -26.06 11.16 -38.29
CA GLY A 1051 -27.09 10.12 -38.41
C GLY A 1051 -28.53 10.59 -38.15
N PHE A 1052 -29.45 9.63 -38.18
CA PHE A 1052 -30.88 9.87 -37.98
C PHE A 1052 -31.59 8.66 -37.38
N SER A 1053 -32.70 8.92 -36.69
CA SER A 1053 -33.58 7.89 -36.15
C SER A 1053 -34.91 7.88 -36.88
N LEU A 1054 -35.51 6.70 -37.05
CA LEU A 1054 -36.82 6.49 -37.64
C LEU A 1054 -37.78 5.99 -36.57
N ALA A 1055 -38.64 6.87 -36.07
CA ALA A 1055 -39.63 6.59 -35.04
C ALA A 1055 -40.97 6.17 -35.67
N ALA A 1056 -41.55 5.08 -35.17
CA ALA A 1056 -42.91 4.69 -35.53
C ALA A 1056 -43.91 5.42 -34.64
N GLU A 1057 -44.83 6.16 -35.24
CA GLU A 1057 -45.94 6.81 -34.55
C GLU A 1057 -47.16 5.90 -34.68
N ALA A 1058 -47.44 5.07 -33.67
CA ALA A 1058 -48.66 4.26 -33.65
C ALA A 1058 -49.79 5.02 -32.94
N THR A 1059 -51.02 4.92 -33.45
CA THR A 1059 -52.21 5.46 -32.78
C THR A 1059 -52.55 4.71 -31.49
N ASP A 1060 -52.29 3.40 -31.43
CA ASP A 1060 -52.22 2.61 -30.18
C ASP A 1060 -50.75 2.51 -29.71
N PRO A 1061 -50.35 3.18 -28.62
CA PRO A 1061 -48.96 3.17 -28.15
C PRO A 1061 -48.47 1.79 -27.70
N ARG A 1062 -49.38 0.82 -27.48
CA ARG A 1062 -49.01 -0.57 -27.14
C ARG A 1062 -48.61 -1.40 -28.35
N GLN A 1063 -48.88 -0.91 -29.56
CA GLN A 1063 -48.59 -1.61 -30.82
C GLN A 1063 -47.44 -0.92 -31.59
N GLY A 1064 -46.78 0.06 -30.97
CA GLY A 1064 -45.68 0.82 -31.55
C GLY A 1064 -44.46 -0.04 -31.87
N LYS A 1065 -43.94 0.09 -33.09
CA LYS A 1065 -42.69 -0.54 -33.50
C LYS A 1065 -41.48 0.22 -32.92
N PRO A 1066 -40.35 -0.45 -32.62
CA PRO A 1066 -39.19 0.18 -32.00
C PRO A 1066 -38.56 1.23 -32.92
N THR A 1067 -38.09 2.35 -32.35
CA THR A 1067 -37.31 3.36 -33.07
C THR A 1067 -36.00 2.77 -33.58
N LEU A 1068 -35.68 3.02 -34.85
CA LEU A 1068 -34.47 2.50 -35.50
C LEU A 1068 -33.46 3.63 -35.71
N ALA A 1069 -32.24 3.48 -35.25
CA ALA A 1069 -31.16 4.44 -35.47
C ALA A 1069 -30.30 4.05 -36.68
N PHE A 1070 -29.90 5.03 -37.47
CA PHE A 1070 -29.10 4.88 -38.68
C PHE A 1070 -27.98 5.93 -38.70
N GLU A 1071 -26.81 5.55 -39.20
CA GLU A 1071 -25.73 6.48 -39.54
C GLU A 1071 -26.10 7.33 -40.77
N ASP A 1072 -25.47 8.49 -40.95
CA ASP A 1072 -25.75 9.34 -42.10
C ASP A 1072 -25.42 8.59 -43.40
N ARG A 1073 -26.36 8.58 -44.35
CA ARG A 1073 -26.31 7.82 -45.62
C ARG A 1073 -26.49 6.29 -45.51
N ALA A 1074 -26.89 5.75 -44.36
CA ALA A 1074 -27.16 4.31 -44.21
C ALA A 1074 -28.46 3.84 -44.89
N ALA A 1075 -29.39 4.76 -45.21
CA ALA A 1075 -30.62 4.49 -45.98
C ALA A 1075 -30.95 5.67 -46.92
N GLU A 1076 -31.65 5.38 -48.02
CA GLU A 1076 -32.19 6.40 -48.92
C GLU A 1076 -33.48 6.97 -48.34
N LEU A 1077 -33.54 8.29 -48.15
CA LEU A 1077 -34.69 8.97 -47.55
C LEU A 1077 -35.57 9.59 -48.64
N HIS A 1078 -36.82 9.15 -48.73
CA HIS A 1078 -37.83 9.73 -49.58
C HIS A 1078 -38.85 10.47 -48.72
N ARG A 1079 -38.92 11.80 -48.87
CA ARG A 1079 -39.85 12.63 -48.11
C ARG A 1079 -41.29 12.37 -48.52
N VAL A 1080 -42.18 12.24 -47.54
CA VAL A 1080 -43.62 12.15 -47.78
C VAL A 1080 -44.18 13.56 -48.00
N VAL A 1081 -44.87 13.74 -49.12
CA VAL A 1081 -45.43 15.03 -49.56
C VAL A 1081 -46.95 15.02 -49.68
N GLY A 1082 -47.58 13.86 -49.48
CA GLY A 1082 -49.04 13.73 -49.41
C GLY A 1082 -49.47 12.29 -49.13
N VAL A 1083 -50.79 12.08 -49.10
CA VAL A 1083 -51.43 10.79 -48.86
C VAL A 1083 -52.68 10.64 -49.71
N LEU A 1084 -52.97 9.42 -50.17
CA LEU A 1084 -54.24 9.01 -50.76
C LEU A 1084 -54.94 8.02 -49.82
N PHE A 1085 -56.21 8.28 -49.56
CA PHE A 1085 -57.07 7.40 -48.76
C PHE A 1085 -57.76 6.38 -49.66
N SER A 1086 -56.95 5.48 -50.20
CA SER A 1086 -57.39 4.45 -51.14
C SER A 1086 -57.66 3.13 -50.44
N GLN A 1087 -58.70 2.42 -50.86
CA GLN A 1087 -58.96 1.04 -50.43
C GLN A 1087 -58.34 0.06 -51.43
N LEU A 1088 -57.02 -0.09 -51.37
CA LEU A 1088 -56.30 -1.09 -52.16
C LEU A 1088 -56.14 -2.39 -51.38
N PRO A 1089 -56.26 -3.57 -52.03
CA PRO A 1089 -55.83 -4.81 -51.42
C PRO A 1089 -54.32 -4.72 -51.10
N PRO A 1090 -53.88 -5.22 -49.94
CA PRO A 1090 -52.48 -5.11 -49.53
C PRO A 1090 -51.58 -5.87 -50.53
N PRO A 1091 -50.50 -5.24 -51.05
CA PRO A 1091 -49.57 -5.91 -51.98
C PRO A 1091 -48.80 -7.05 -51.28
N ASP A 1092 -48.20 -7.95 -52.07
CA ASP A 1092 -47.38 -9.04 -51.53
C ASP A 1092 -46.14 -8.50 -50.80
N GLY A 1093 -45.82 -9.08 -49.63
CA GLY A 1093 -44.64 -8.72 -48.83
C GLY A 1093 -44.95 -8.46 -47.35
N ARG A 1094 -43.88 -8.29 -46.54
CA ARG A 1094 -43.96 -8.05 -45.08
C ARG A 1094 -43.41 -6.68 -44.65
N GLU A 1095 -43.06 -5.83 -45.60
CA GLU A 1095 -42.44 -4.54 -45.33
C GLU A 1095 -43.45 -3.49 -44.85
N GLU A 1096 -42.95 -2.42 -44.21
CA GLU A 1096 -43.82 -1.37 -43.66
C GLU A 1096 -44.44 -0.51 -44.74
N ALA A 1097 -43.70 -0.28 -45.81
CA ALA A 1097 -44.14 0.38 -47.02
C ALA A 1097 -43.80 -0.48 -48.24
N THR A 1098 -44.65 -0.50 -49.26
CA THR A 1098 -44.39 -1.23 -50.51
C THR A 1098 -44.63 -0.31 -51.70
N LEU A 1099 -43.65 -0.19 -52.60
CA LEU A 1099 -43.74 0.65 -53.80
C LEU A 1099 -44.84 0.11 -54.72
N ILE A 1100 -45.76 0.97 -55.17
CA ILE A 1100 -46.82 0.63 -56.12
C ILE A 1100 -46.74 1.51 -57.38
N GLY A 1101 -47.15 0.97 -58.52
CA GLY A 1101 -47.04 1.65 -59.82
C GLY A 1101 -48.11 2.70 -60.10
N GLY A 1102 -49.23 2.70 -59.37
CA GLY A 1102 -50.33 3.63 -59.57
C GLY A 1102 -51.46 3.39 -58.57
N ASP A 1103 -52.40 4.34 -58.52
CA ASP A 1103 -53.57 4.29 -57.64
C ASP A 1103 -54.81 4.79 -58.39
N PRO A 1104 -55.89 3.98 -58.51
CA PRO A 1104 -57.11 4.37 -59.21
C PRO A 1104 -57.84 5.57 -58.59
N THR A 1105 -57.57 5.90 -57.32
CA THR A 1105 -58.12 7.08 -56.64
C THR A 1105 -57.72 8.39 -57.33
N LEU A 1106 -56.55 8.44 -57.99
CA LEU A 1106 -56.10 9.63 -58.72
C LEU A 1106 -57.03 10.01 -59.89
N ALA A 1107 -57.67 9.04 -60.54
CA ALA A 1107 -58.60 9.29 -61.65
C ALA A 1107 -59.97 9.79 -61.18
N ARG A 1108 -60.24 9.74 -59.87
CA ARG A 1108 -61.52 10.12 -59.26
C ARG A 1108 -61.53 11.53 -58.69
N ILE A 1109 -60.40 12.25 -58.76
CA ILE A 1109 -60.28 13.61 -58.27
C ILE A 1109 -61.00 14.55 -59.24
N GLU A 1110 -61.97 15.30 -58.74
CA GLU A 1110 -62.75 16.27 -59.53
C GLU A 1110 -62.53 17.71 -59.08
N VAL A 1111 -62.07 17.92 -57.85
CA VAL A 1111 -61.93 19.23 -57.24
C VAL A 1111 -60.85 19.21 -56.16
N ALA A 1112 -60.30 20.37 -55.81
CA ALA A 1112 -59.37 20.53 -54.71
C ALA A 1112 -59.82 21.64 -53.75
N TYR A 1113 -59.49 21.54 -52.46
CA TYR A 1113 -59.84 22.52 -51.42
C TYR A 1113 -58.60 22.96 -50.65
N ARG A 1114 -58.52 24.23 -50.24
CA ARG A 1114 -57.41 24.73 -49.41
C ARG A 1114 -57.82 24.78 -47.95
N VAL A 1115 -57.06 24.15 -47.06
CA VAL A 1115 -57.35 24.13 -45.61
C VAL A 1115 -57.03 25.48 -44.98
N ARG A 1116 -57.96 26.06 -44.22
CA ARG A 1116 -57.78 27.39 -43.61
C ARG A 1116 -57.47 27.37 -42.11
N GLU A 1117 -58.02 26.40 -41.37
CA GLU A 1117 -58.01 26.39 -39.89
C GLU A 1117 -57.32 25.16 -39.29
N ASP A 1118 -56.91 25.25 -38.02
CA ASP A 1118 -56.18 24.22 -37.26
C ASP A 1118 -57.05 23.04 -36.78
N SER A 1119 -58.37 23.09 -36.99
CA SER A 1119 -59.32 22.10 -36.47
C SER A 1119 -59.19 20.70 -37.12
N ALA A 1120 -58.47 20.60 -38.24
CA ALA A 1120 -58.12 19.33 -38.89
C ALA A 1120 -56.78 18.72 -38.43
N VAL A 1121 -56.05 19.38 -37.50
CA VAL A 1121 -54.76 18.90 -36.96
C VAL A 1121 -54.98 17.66 -36.08
N PRO A 1122 -54.19 16.58 -36.21
CA PRO A 1122 -52.95 16.47 -37.01
C PRO A 1122 -53.13 15.94 -38.45
N ARG A 1123 -54.35 15.74 -38.95
CA ARG A 1123 -54.61 15.10 -40.25
C ARG A 1123 -54.36 16.01 -41.45
N ALA A 1124 -54.71 17.28 -41.35
CA ALA A 1124 -54.37 18.30 -42.33
C ALA A 1124 -54.03 19.61 -41.60
N MET A 1125 -52.96 20.27 -42.04
CA MET A 1125 -52.52 21.57 -41.52
C MET A 1125 -53.08 22.70 -42.39
N PRO A 1126 -53.23 23.94 -41.86
CA PRO A 1126 -53.56 25.10 -42.68
C PRO A 1126 -52.60 25.26 -43.88
N GLY A 1127 -53.15 25.62 -45.03
CA GLY A 1127 -52.45 25.80 -46.29
C GLY A 1127 -52.30 24.52 -47.14
N GLN A 1128 -52.59 23.33 -46.60
CA GLN A 1128 -52.56 22.07 -47.34
C GLN A 1128 -53.74 21.94 -48.31
N ILE A 1129 -53.59 21.13 -49.35
CA ILE A 1129 -54.64 20.90 -50.36
C ILE A 1129 -55.33 19.55 -50.12
N ILE A 1130 -56.66 19.54 -50.09
CA ILE A 1130 -57.48 18.34 -49.99
C ILE A 1130 -58.02 17.99 -51.37
N LEU A 1131 -57.92 16.73 -51.74
CA LEU A 1131 -58.39 16.21 -53.03
C LEU A 1131 -59.81 15.65 -52.87
N GLY A 1132 -60.77 16.28 -53.53
CA GLY A 1132 -62.19 15.91 -53.49
C GLY A 1132 -62.62 15.10 -54.70
N GLY A 1133 -63.45 14.09 -54.48
CA GLY A 1133 -64.06 13.29 -55.55
C GLY A 1133 -65.41 13.82 -56.05
N ALA A 1134 -66.16 12.96 -56.72
CA ALA A 1134 -67.51 13.24 -57.20
C ALA A 1134 -68.49 13.67 -56.10
N VAL A 1135 -69.49 14.49 -56.46
CA VAL A 1135 -70.59 14.85 -55.57
C VAL A 1135 -71.34 13.59 -55.13
N ILE A 1136 -71.59 13.50 -53.82
CA ILE A 1136 -72.34 12.43 -53.17
C ILE A 1136 -73.77 12.93 -52.96
N SER A 1137 -74.76 12.13 -53.36
CA SER A 1137 -76.16 12.37 -53.02
C SER A 1137 -76.42 12.05 -51.54
N PRO A 1138 -77.37 12.73 -50.87
CA PRO A 1138 -77.71 12.48 -49.46
C PRO A 1138 -77.92 11.00 -49.11
N GLU A 1139 -78.57 10.23 -50.00
CA GLU A 1139 -78.85 8.79 -49.86
C GLU A 1139 -77.59 7.92 -49.77
N ARG A 1140 -76.47 8.39 -50.33
CA ARG A 1140 -75.20 7.65 -50.32
C ARG A 1140 -74.37 7.91 -49.06
N LEU A 1141 -74.76 8.87 -48.22
CA LEU A 1141 -74.04 9.16 -46.97
C LEU A 1141 -74.12 8.01 -45.97
N ASP A 1142 -75.19 7.21 -45.98
CA ASP A 1142 -75.30 6.02 -45.12
C ASP A 1142 -74.19 4.99 -45.39
N ALA A 1143 -73.91 4.74 -46.67
CA ALA A 1143 -72.83 3.84 -47.08
C ALA A 1143 -71.43 4.41 -46.85
N MET A 1144 -71.33 5.65 -46.36
CA MET A 1144 -70.09 6.39 -46.17
C MET A 1144 -69.82 6.74 -44.71
N GLU A 1145 -70.56 6.15 -43.76
CA GLU A 1145 -70.29 6.31 -42.33
C GLU A 1145 -68.82 5.99 -42.02
N GLY A 1146 -68.17 6.87 -41.24
CA GLY A 1146 -66.75 6.82 -40.93
C GLY A 1146 -65.81 7.39 -42.01
N ALA A 1147 -66.29 7.68 -43.22
CA ALA A 1147 -65.50 8.28 -44.29
C ALA A 1147 -65.33 9.81 -44.12
N MET A 1148 -64.23 10.34 -44.62
CA MET A 1148 -63.99 11.79 -44.62
C MET A 1148 -64.65 12.44 -45.84
N VAL A 1149 -65.35 13.54 -45.62
CA VAL A 1149 -66.05 14.31 -46.65
C VAL A 1149 -65.81 15.80 -46.48
N ALA A 1150 -65.73 16.49 -47.61
CA ALA A 1150 -65.88 17.94 -47.67
C ALA A 1150 -67.37 18.23 -47.90
N VAL A 1151 -68.01 18.92 -46.95
CA VAL A 1151 -69.43 19.27 -46.98
C VAL A 1151 -69.53 20.75 -47.32
N THR A 1152 -70.13 21.07 -48.46
CA THR A 1152 -70.47 22.44 -48.84
C THR A 1152 -71.89 22.73 -48.34
N LEU A 1153 -72.07 23.83 -47.63
CA LEU A 1153 -73.35 24.27 -47.09
C LEU A 1153 -74.07 25.24 -48.05
N GLU A 1154 -75.38 25.45 -47.88
CA GLU A 1154 -76.16 26.37 -48.72
C GLU A 1154 -75.70 27.84 -48.64
N ASP A 1155 -75.05 28.23 -47.53
CA ASP A 1155 -74.45 29.58 -47.34
C ASP A 1155 -73.13 29.77 -48.12
N GLY A 1156 -72.63 28.70 -48.74
CA GLY A 1156 -71.40 28.69 -49.53
C GLY A 1156 -70.15 28.31 -48.74
N ASP A 1157 -70.24 28.07 -47.43
CA ASP A 1157 -69.10 27.60 -46.63
C ASP A 1157 -68.84 26.10 -46.85
N SER A 1158 -67.57 25.74 -46.93
CA SER A 1158 -67.14 24.34 -47.00
C SER A 1158 -66.52 23.91 -45.68
N ILE A 1159 -66.97 22.77 -45.15
CA ILE A 1159 -66.41 22.17 -43.94
C ILE A 1159 -65.90 20.76 -44.13
N LEU A 1160 -64.81 20.43 -43.43
CA LEU A 1160 -64.17 19.11 -43.49
C LEU A 1160 -64.56 18.26 -42.28
N LYS A 1161 -65.26 17.15 -42.52
CA LYS A 1161 -65.80 16.30 -41.44
C LYS A 1161 -65.74 14.81 -41.78
N ARG A 1162 -65.98 13.97 -40.76
CA ARG A 1162 -66.25 12.54 -40.93
C ARG A 1162 -67.76 12.31 -40.90
N VAL A 1163 -68.27 11.49 -41.81
CA VAL A 1163 -69.69 11.14 -41.81
C VAL A 1163 -69.98 10.28 -40.57
N GLY A 1164 -70.83 10.76 -39.66
CA GLY A 1164 -71.30 10.00 -38.51
C GLY A 1164 -72.71 9.45 -38.72
N ALA A 1165 -73.29 8.93 -37.63
CA ALA A 1165 -74.60 8.31 -37.63
C ALA A 1165 -75.76 9.31 -37.87
N GLN A 1166 -76.86 8.81 -38.42
CA GLN A 1166 -78.15 9.51 -38.41
C GLN A 1166 -78.66 9.61 -36.96
N LEU A 1167 -79.21 10.76 -36.57
CA LEU A 1167 -79.59 10.99 -35.17
C LEU A 1167 -80.78 10.15 -34.70
N SER A 1168 -81.82 9.99 -35.52
CA SER A 1168 -82.97 9.12 -35.21
C SER A 1168 -83.76 8.75 -36.46
N ARG A 1169 -84.52 7.64 -36.41
CA ARG A 1169 -85.42 7.23 -37.52
C ARG A 1169 -86.55 8.23 -37.81
N SER A 1170 -86.86 9.14 -36.88
CA SER A 1170 -87.88 10.18 -37.06
C SER A 1170 -87.34 11.48 -37.66
N LEU A 1171 -86.01 11.63 -37.79
CA LEU A 1171 -85.33 12.79 -38.37
C LEU A 1171 -84.22 12.32 -39.32
N PRO A 1172 -84.54 11.56 -40.39
CA PRO A 1172 -83.53 10.95 -41.28
C PRO A 1172 -82.72 11.99 -42.05
N TYR A 1173 -83.24 13.21 -42.20
CA TYR A 1173 -82.56 14.34 -42.83
C TYR A 1173 -81.52 15.01 -41.92
N LEU A 1174 -81.41 14.66 -40.63
CA LEU A 1174 -80.39 15.20 -39.72
C LEU A 1174 -79.29 14.17 -39.44
N ARG A 1175 -78.06 14.54 -39.76
CA ARG A 1175 -76.88 13.70 -39.54
C ARG A 1175 -75.84 14.39 -38.69
N GLN A 1176 -75.22 13.64 -37.79
CA GLN A 1176 -74.04 14.10 -37.08
C GLN A 1176 -72.79 13.90 -37.95
N PHE A 1177 -72.08 14.98 -38.22
CA PHE A 1177 -70.78 14.98 -38.85
C PHE A 1177 -69.70 15.17 -37.78
N GLU A 1178 -68.84 14.17 -37.65
CA GLU A 1178 -67.85 14.09 -36.59
C GLU A 1178 -66.58 14.88 -36.93
N THR A 1179 -65.89 15.31 -35.87
CA THR A 1179 -64.56 15.91 -36.00
C THR A 1179 -63.53 14.91 -36.52
N ILE A 1180 -62.56 15.40 -37.30
CA ILE A 1180 -61.46 14.63 -37.87
C ILE A 1180 -60.10 14.90 -37.19
N GLY A 1181 -60.04 15.93 -36.34
CA GLY A 1181 -58.83 16.38 -35.63
C GLY A 1181 -59.08 16.58 -34.13
N GLY A 1182 -58.01 16.74 -33.36
CA GLY A 1182 -58.08 16.88 -31.90
C GLY A 1182 -58.63 18.22 -31.41
N LEU A 1183 -58.71 19.22 -32.30
CA LEU A 1183 -59.13 20.59 -32.00
C LEU A 1183 -60.49 20.96 -32.64
N GLY A 1184 -61.13 20.05 -33.39
CA GLY A 1184 -62.42 20.27 -34.05
C GLY A 1184 -63.61 19.76 -33.24
N ALA A 1185 -64.81 20.31 -33.48
CA ALA A 1185 -66.08 19.86 -32.89
C ALA A 1185 -66.94 19.10 -33.91
N SER A 1186 -67.75 18.14 -33.44
CA SER A 1186 -68.79 17.52 -34.26
C SER A 1186 -69.96 18.48 -34.46
N VAL A 1187 -70.64 18.41 -35.60
CA VAL A 1187 -71.76 19.30 -35.97
C VAL A 1187 -72.92 18.49 -36.53
N VAL A 1188 -74.15 18.93 -36.28
CA VAL A 1188 -75.36 18.34 -36.89
C VAL A 1188 -75.74 19.17 -38.10
N ILE A 1189 -75.91 18.51 -39.25
CA ILE A 1189 -76.23 19.15 -40.53
C ILE A 1189 -77.48 18.49 -41.11
N ALA A 1190 -78.39 19.31 -41.64
CA ALA A 1190 -79.51 18.83 -42.43
C ALA A 1190 -79.03 18.44 -43.84
N THR A 1191 -79.22 17.18 -44.24
CA THR A 1191 -78.80 16.67 -45.55
C THR A 1191 -79.69 17.15 -46.69
N GLU A 1192 -80.89 17.63 -46.37
CA GLU A 1192 -81.86 18.25 -47.28
C GLU A 1192 -82.71 19.27 -46.52
N ARG A 1193 -83.35 20.18 -47.26
CA ARG A 1193 -84.20 21.23 -46.69
C ARG A 1193 -85.61 20.71 -46.43
N VAL A 1194 -86.06 20.77 -45.17
CA VAL A 1194 -87.39 20.32 -44.75
C VAL A 1194 -88.16 21.48 -44.11
N GLU A 1195 -89.39 21.74 -44.55
CA GLU A 1195 -90.23 22.81 -43.99
C GLU A 1195 -90.57 22.53 -42.51
N GLY A 1196 -90.29 23.50 -41.63
CA GLY A 1196 -90.53 23.40 -40.18
C GLY A 1196 -89.41 22.73 -39.36
N ALA A 1197 -88.26 22.44 -39.97
CA ALA A 1197 -87.08 21.90 -39.30
C ALA A 1197 -86.39 22.90 -38.33
N PRO A 1198 -85.64 22.41 -37.31
CA PRO A 1198 -84.83 23.26 -36.43
C PRO A 1198 -83.75 24.04 -37.20
N ASP A 1199 -83.33 25.18 -36.65
CA ASP A 1199 -82.30 26.08 -37.22
C ASP A 1199 -80.91 25.42 -37.20
N VAL A 1200 -80.61 24.62 -38.23
CA VAL A 1200 -79.33 23.92 -38.42
C VAL A 1200 -78.81 24.15 -39.84
N PRO A 1201 -77.49 24.12 -40.06
CA PRO A 1201 -76.91 24.27 -41.40
C PRO A 1201 -77.43 23.21 -42.37
N VAL A 1202 -77.74 23.61 -43.61
CA VAL A 1202 -78.22 22.73 -44.66
C VAL A 1202 -77.10 22.44 -45.65
N MET A 1203 -76.90 21.17 -45.96
CA MET A 1203 -75.91 20.70 -46.94
C MET A 1203 -76.36 21.01 -48.37
N LEU A 1204 -75.53 21.74 -49.11
CA LEU A 1204 -75.67 21.89 -50.56
C LEU A 1204 -75.17 20.65 -51.29
N ASN A 1205 -73.99 20.16 -50.92
CA ASN A 1205 -73.44 18.88 -51.40
C ASN A 1205 -72.33 18.37 -50.47
N ALA A 1206 -71.99 17.08 -50.59
CA ALA A 1206 -70.79 16.51 -49.98
C ALA A 1206 -69.92 15.83 -51.04
N ARG A 1207 -68.60 15.87 -50.85
CA ARG A 1207 -67.62 15.17 -51.70
C ARG A 1207 -66.70 14.30 -50.84
N PRO A 1208 -66.33 13.09 -51.30
CA PRO A 1208 -65.41 12.24 -50.56
C PRO A 1208 -64.01 12.85 -50.61
N VAL A 1209 -63.32 12.80 -49.47
CA VAL A 1209 -61.92 13.19 -49.39
C VAL A 1209 -61.07 12.01 -49.83
N LEU A 1210 -60.42 12.17 -50.97
CA LEU A 1210 -59.62 11.13 -51.63
C LEU A 1210 -58.15 11.17 -51.20
N GLY A 1211 -57.67 12.30 -50.68
CA GLY A 1211 -56.30 12.46 -50.23
C GLY A 1211 -55.99 13.87 -49.73
N VAL A 1212 -54.80 14.04 -49.16
CA VAL A 1212 -54.27 15.34 -48.70
C VAL A 1212 -52.86 15.53 -49.25
N ILE A 1213 -52.60 16.71 -49.78
CA ILE A 1213 -51.29 17.17 -50.23
C ILE A 1213 -50.68 18.04 -49.14
N TYR A 1214 -49.57 17.59 -48.55
CA TYR A 1214 -48.93 18.27 -47.43
C TYR A 1214 -48.08 19.45 -47.84
N GLN A 1215 -47.58 19.43 -49.08
CA GLN A 1215 -46.81 20.52 -49.68
C GLN A 1215 -47.32 20.76 -51.11
N PRO A 1216 -48.24 21.73 -51.28
CA PRO A 1216 -48.80 22.06 -52.58
C PRO A 1216 -47.79 22.69 -53.53
#